data_AF-A0A1I4EI25-F1
#
_entry.id   AF-A0A1I4EI25-F1
#
_cell.length_a   1.000
_cell.length_b   1.000
_cell.length_c   1.000
_cell.angle_alpha   90.00
_cell.angle_beta   90.00
_cell.angle_gamma   90.00
#
_symmetry.space_group_name_H-M   'P 1'
#
loop_
_entity.id
_entity.type
_entity.pdbx_description
1 polymer ?
#
loop_
_entity_poly.entity_id
_entity_poly.type
_entity_poly.pdbx_seq_one_letter_code
_entity_poly.pdbx_strand_id
1 'polypeptide(L)'
;MKTQTFPSAQAQDEVPQHDTSRAAYFADLGFGVVPMPTNKKMPTYKGWPDLAMTDPEEVEEMWRSFAPHGWQNIALTLANFTVVDVDPKNGGTASLAKLEADYGSLPLTRTHHTASGPDSLHFIYRADPARPLKSAPLDPGRYPGIDIKTGRGSLIVAPGSVIGGKRYEVVSDREPIVAPPWLSEIQQAARHPGGSSVRSRTPSRAAATPAGSHPGGASLAELRALPPDHPGRDNAWLCRVAGHLARKHTDYDTYLRELREIDSESEVPHEEDRFMKTARSIWEREQAKEQPKISAPTADRPKSILWHHDHTDLGNGRRLRDLHGEDMRHAPGWGWLTWDGRRWARGDGQARRFMHNVADKISEAIEEMEEKQRGEDLMRWFGRSCSGPGISAALSEASVMLPIETEISDFDADPYKLLVGNGVVDLRTGELLPVDRKYLLTRGTTVEYDPNAKCPMWMDFLGWAFQGDIEMIEYIQRMFGMCLIGNNAHQVAFFLYGPGRSGKTTLTRVLSRLLGDYATSADLSVFNESSSGHNEPLARLAGARLVVFSETRQGQRINEAQFKKFTGEDTLTASYKNKSWFEFLPAFTPVMFGNAQPSIAFDSGVERRMKVIPMRAQISDGQKNPKLVEQMMLNEGPAIMAWAVEGARLAAAESFVPDPPQVAQAVKEYKRENDHIGDFIEECLVFTEGATVASDVIWVRYTAWVQAGGVDFVKKADDRAGKSLLVRMLKTWSIENGTPIETFKSSNVRKLRGVALSE
;
A
#
# COMPACT_ATOMS: atom_id res chain seq x y z
N MET A 1 37.02 41.13 -9.13
CA MET A 1 36.04 40.42 -8.27
C MET A 1 34.90 41.37 -7.93
N LYS A 2 33.78 41.27 -8.63
CA LYS A 2 32.50 41.80 -8.14
C LYS A 2 31.75 40.57 -7.63
N THR A 3 31.76 40.34 -6.32
CA THR A 3 30.85 39.40 -5.69
C THR A 3 29.43 39.84 -6.02
N GLN A 4 28.67 39.00 -6.74
CA GLN A 4 27.23 39.19 -6.85
C GLN A 4 26.65 39.11 -5.43
N THR A 5 26.35 40.26 -4.85
CA THR A 5 25.62 40.35 -3.59
C THR A 5 24.16 40.02 -3.88
N PHE A 6 23.74 38.83 -3.46
CA PHE A 6 22.33 38.44 -3.44
C PHE A 6 21.60 39.29 -2.38
N PRO A 7 20.47 39.95 -2.71
CA PRO A 7 19.70 40.69 -1.73
C PRO A 7 19.15 39.72 -0.67
N SER A 8 19.21 40.13 0.61
CA SER A 8 18.64 39.38 1.73
C SER A 8 17.16 39.13 1.50
N ALA A 9 16.75 37.87 1.60
CA ALA A 9 15.40 37.39 1.34
C ALA A 9 14.34 38.16 2.15
N GLN A 10 13.37 38.76 1.46
CA GLN A 10 12.11 39.21 2.04
C GLN A 10 11.02 38.20 1.66
N ALA A 11 10.34 37.68 2.70
CA ALA A 11 9.18 36.77 2.67
C ALA A 11 9.36 35.48 1.84
N GLN A 12 10.10 34.52 2.38
CA GLN A 12 10.27 33.19 1.79
C GLN A 12 9.04 32.31 2.03
N ASP A 13 8.49 31.70 0.97
CA ASP A 13 7.89 30.39 1.10
C ASP A 13 9.03 29.42 1.47
N GLU A 14 9.23 29.20 2.77
CA GLU A 14 10.24 28.25 3.25
C GLU A 14 9.96 26.89 2.62
N VAL A 15 10.99 26.30 1.98
CA VAL A 15 10.92 24.92 1.48
C VAL A 15 10.45 24.02 2.62
N PRO A 16 9.32 23.28 2.47
CA PRO A 16 8.75 22.53 3.58
C PRO A 16 9.74 21.57 4.24
N GLN A 17 9.68 21.45 5.57
CA GLN A 17 10.61 20.58 6.31
C GLN A 17 10.28 19.10 6.11
N HIS A 18 8.98 18.75 6.07
CA HIS A 18 8.51 17.39 5.84
C HIS A 18 8.78 16.98 4.39
N ASP A 19 9.34 15.78 4.19
CA ASP A 19 9.77 15.27 2.90
C ASP A 19 8.64 15.18 1.87
N THR A 20 7.45 14.68 2.26
CA THR A 20 6.26 14.64 1.39
C THR A 20 5.83 16.03 0.92
N SER A 21 5.65 16.98 1.83
CA SER A 21 5.26 18.36 1.47
C SER A 21 6.35 19.05 0.63
N ARG A 22 7.63 18.73 0.89
CA ARG A 22 8.75 19.23 0.10
C ARG A 22 8.77 18.65 -1.31
N ALA A 23 8.46 17.38 -1.45
CA ALA A 23 8.32 16.73 -2.75
C ALA A 23 7.16 17.35 -3.55
N ALA A 24 6.01 17.55 -2.91
CA ALA A 24 4.85 18.19 -3.54
C ALA A 24 5.18 19.63 -3.98
N TYR A 25 5.88 20.39 -3.14
CA TYR A 25 6.39 21.72 -3.48
C TYR A 25 7.27 21.72 -4.74
N PHE A 26 8.18 20.75 -4.91
CA PHE A 26 9.00 20.69 -6.12
C PHE A 26 8.26 20.14 -7.34
N ALA A 27 7.26 19.28 -7.15
CA ALA A 27 6.35 18.83 -8.21
C ALA A 27 5.52 20.00 -8.76
N ASP A 28 5.03 20.89 -7.90
CA ASP A 28 4.27 22.08 -8.27
C ASP A 28 5.10 23.06 -9.13
N LEU A 29 6.41 23.10 -8.88
CA LEU A 29 7.38 23.85 -9.69
C LEU A 29 7.70 23.17 -11.05
N GLY A 30 7.09 22.02 -11.33
CA GLY A 30 7.20 21.27 -12.58
C GLY A 30 8.32 20.24 -12.64
N PHE A 31 9.04 19.99 -11.54
CA PHE A 31 10.04 18.92 -11.48
C PHE A 31 9.36 17.57 -11.29
N GLY A 32 9.85 16.52 -11.97
CA GLY A 32 9.52 15.17 -11.53
C GLY A 32 10.31 14.84 -10.27
N VAL A 33 9.66 14.33 -9.23
CA VAL A 33 10.25 14.01 -7.93
C VAL A 33 10.31 12.50 -7.69
N VAL A 34 11.43 12.03 -7.17
CA VAL A 34 11.64 10.61 -6.81
C VAL A 34 12.27 10.53 -5.42
N PRO A 35 11.72 9.70 -4.50
CA PRO A 35 12.32 9.53 -3.19
C PRO A 35 13.65 8.79 -3.27
N MET A 36 14.59 9.17 -2.41
CA MET A 36 15.91 8.57 -2.30
C MET A 36 16.26 8.22 -0.85
N PRO A 37 17.04 7.15 -0.62
CA PRO A 37 17.55 6.87 0.71
C PRO A 37 18.35 8.05 1.26
N THR A 38 18.27 8.23 2.57
CA THR A 38 19.05 9.25 3.27
C THR A 38 20.54 9.07 2.96
N ASN A 39 21.25 10.19 2.77
CA ASN A 39 22.67 10.23 2.43
C ASN A 39 23.05 9.64 1.04
N LYS A 40 22.07 9.38 0.15
CA LYS A 40 22.33 8.99 -1.25
C LYS A 40 22.10 10.17 -2.20
N LYS A 41 22.82 10.13 -3.33
CA LYS A 41 22.72 11.08 -4.46
C LYS A 41 21.91 10.54 -5.66
N MET A 42 21.50 9.28 -5.60
CA MET A 42 20.78 8.58 -6.69
C MET A 42 19.64 7.74 -6.11
N PRO A 43 18.49 7.64 -6.80
CA PRO A 43 17.44 6.69 -6.46
C PRO A 43 17.94 5.25 -6.58
N THR A 44 17.44 4.36 -5.73
CA THR A 44 17.74 2.91 -5.78
C THR A 44 16.79 2.14 -6.70
N TYR A 45 15.67 2.76 -7.11
CA TYR A 45 14.72 2.16 -8.04
C TYR A 45 15.34 2.02 -9.44
N LYS A 46 15.23 0.81 -10.02
CA LYS A 46 15.54 0.60 -11.45
C LYS A 46 14.46 1.31 -12.29
N GLY A 47 14.88 1.99 -13.36
CA GLY A 47 13.95 2.77 -14.19
C GLY A 47 13.38 4.02 -13.50
N TRP A 48 14.07 4.56 -12.48
CA TRP A 48 13.60 5.73 -11.72
C TRP A 48 13.13 6.96 -12.53
N PRO A 49 13.64 7.27 -13.74
CA PRO A 49 13.09 8.39 -14.52
C PRO A 49 11.60 8.26 -14.81
N ASP A 50 11.11 7.03 -14.96
CA ASP A 50 9.72 6.74 -15.32
C ASP A 50 8.82 6.60 -14.09
N LEU A 51 9.41 6.70 -12.90
CA LEU A 51 8.74 6.68 -11.60
C LEU A 51 8.69 8.09 -10.98
N ALA A 52 9.12 9.10 -11.72
CA ALA A 52 9.12 10.48 -11.27
C ALA A 52 7.68 11.01 -11.23
N MET A 53 7.20 11.31 -10.03
CA MET A 53 5.90 11.94 -9.82
C MET A 53 6.02 13.41 -10.20
N THR A 54 5.16 13.90 -11.07
CA THR A 54 5.21 15.30 -11.55
C THR A 54 4.03 16.13 -11.06
N ASP A 55 3.08 15.50 -10.37
CA ASP A 55 1.85 16.11 -9.89
C ASP A 55 1.86 16.17 -8.35
N PRO A 56 1.61 17.35 -7.73
CA PRO A 56 1.57 17.47 -6.27
C PRO A 56 0.54 16.56 -5.59
N GLU A 57 -0.62 16.33 -6.20
CA GLU A 57 -1.65 15.45 -5.65
C GLU A 57 -1.19 13.98 -5.66
N GLU A 58 -0.61 13.53 -6.78
CA GLU A 58 0.05 12.20 -6.88
C GLU A 58 1.14 12.02 -5.82
N VAL A 59 1.93 13.06 -5.55
CA VAL A 59 2.93 13.02 -4.49
C VAL A 59 2.28 12.85 -3.12
N GLU A 60 1.26 13.63 -2.76
CA GLU A 60 0.63 13.49 -1.44
C GLU A 60 0.00 12.11 -1.22
N GLU A 61 -0.57 11.52 -2.28
CA GLU A 61 -1.20 10.20 -2.24
C GLU A 61 -0.16 9.06 -2.21
N MET A 62 0.87 9.13 -3.04
CA MET A 62 1.77 8.00 -3.32
C MET A 62 3.11 8.07 -2.60
N TRP A 63 3.57 9.25 -2.16
CA TRP A 63 4.92 9.43 -1.62
C TRP A 63 5.24 8.50 -0.46
N ARG A 64 4.27 8.29 0.45
CA ARG A 64 4.45 7.40 1.61
C ARG A 64 4.53 5.91 1.24
N SER A 65 3.94 5.54 0.11
CA SER A 65 4.02 4.19 -0.45
C SER A 65 5.31 4.00 -1.26
N PHE A 66 5.83 5.09 -1.83
CA PHE A 66 7.03 5.11 -2.68
C PHE A 66 8.33 5.44 -1.92
N ALA A 67 8.26 5.98 -0.71
CA ALA A 67 9.41 6.31 0.11
C ALA A 67 9.41 5.43 1.37
N PRO A 68 10.29 4.41 1.46
CA PRO A 68 10.46 3.63 2.68
C PRO A 68 10.75 4.53 3.88
N HIS A 69 10.31 4.09 5.06
CA HIS A 69 10.51 4.85 6.30
C HIS A 69 12.00 5.18 6.52
N GLY A 70 12.28 6.46 6.84
CA GLY A 70 13.64 6.96 7.03
C GLY A 70 14.35 7.46 5.76
N TRP A 71 13.72 7.42 4.59
CA TRP A 71 14.21 8.09 3.38
C TRP A 71 13.81 9.57 3.42
N GLN A 72 14.80 10.47 3.34
CA GLN A 72 14.56 11.91 3.48
C GLN A 72 15.06 12.73 2.28
N ASN A 73 15.80 12.11 1.37
CA ASN A 73 16.37 12.79 0.20
C ASN A 73 15.42 12.70 -0.99
N ILE A 74 15.42 13.73 -1.83
CA ILE A 74 14.54 13.84 -2.99
C ILE A 74 15.40 14.08 -4.22
N ALA A 75 15.20 13.30 -5.27
CA ALA A 75 15.72 13.58 -6.60
C ALA A 75 14.74 14.44 -7.38
N LEU A 76 15.24 15.49 -8.01
CA LEU A 76 14.52 16.30 -9.00
C LEU A 76 15.00 15.89 -10.39
N THR A 77 14.09 15.35 -11.20
CA THR A 77 14.37 14.95 -12.58
C THR A 77 14.41 16.15 -13.50
N LEU A 78 15.23 16.07 -14.56
CA LEU A 78 15.51 17.19 -15.44
C LEU A 78 14.92 17.02 -16.85
N ALA A 79 13.81 16.29 -16.97
CA ALA A 79 13.14 16.09 -18.26
C ALA A 79 12.80 17.42 -18.95
N ASN A 80 12.34 18.42 -18.19
CA ASN A 80 11.94 19.74 -18.67
C ASN A 80 12.94 20.85 -18.29
N PHE A 81 14.08 20.51 -17.70
CA PHE A 81 15.02 21.47 -17.13
C PHE A 81 16.45 21.24 -17.64
N THR A 82 17.23 22.31 -17.59
CA THR A 82 18.66 22.31 -17.82
C THR A 82 19.33 22.90 -16.58
N VAL A 83 20.32 22.20 -16.05
CA VAL A 83 21.11 22.66 -14.92
C VAL A 83 22.54 22.90 -15.37
N VAL A 84 23.05 24.09 -15.09
CA VAL A 84 24.49 24.38 -15.14
C VAL A 84 25.04 24.09 -13.75
N ASP A 85 25.79 23.00 -13.63
CA ASP A 85 26.42 22.54 -12.39
C ASP A 85 27.86 23.07 -12.33
N VAL A 86 28.14 23.87 -11.30
CA VAL A 86 29.45 24.47 -11.07
C VAL A 86 30.13 23.73 -9.94
N ASP A 87 31.23 23.05 -10.27
CA ASP A 87 32.07 22.32 -9.31
C ASP A 87 33.40 23.07 -9.05
N PRO A 88 33.53 23.76 -7.90
CA PRO A 88 34.74 24.49 -7.55
C PRO A 88 36.00 23.62 -7.50
N LYS A 89 35.87 22.33 -7.13
CA LYS A 89 37.02 21.42 -7.00
C LYS A 89 37.68 21.14 -8.34
N ASN A 90 36.92 21.24 -9.42
CA ASN A 90 37.37 21.02 -10.79
C ASN A 90 37.58 22.33 -11.56
N GLY A 91 37.73 23.46 -10.86
CA GLY A 91 37.98 24.78 -11.46
C GLY A 91 36.73 25.55 -11.86
N GLY A 92 35.53 25.08 -11.49
CA GLY A 92 34.25 25.64 -11.90
C GLY A 92 34.07 27.12 -11.54
N THR A 93 34.57 27.58 -10.40
CA THR A 93 34.46 29.01 -10.00
C THR A 93 35.23 29.94 -10.96
N ALA A 94 36.45 29.55 -11.36
CA ALA A 94 37.24 30.32 -12.31
C ALA A 94 36.63 30.23 -13.72
N SER A 95 36.14 29.04 -14.09
CA SER A 95 35.44 28.82 -15.36
C SER A 95 34.13 29.62 -15.45
N LEU A 96 33.40 29.79 -14.34
CA LEU A 96 32.17 30.57 -14.30
C LEU A 96 32.48 32.06 -14.54
N ALA A 97 33.47 32.61 -13.83
CA ALA A 97 33.90 33.99 -14.04
C ALA A 97 34.38 34.23 -15.49
N LYS A 98 35.07 33.25 -16.08
CA LYS A 98 35.51 33.30 -17.48
C LYS A 98 34.32 33.21 -18.45
N LEU A 99 33.36 32.33 -18.17
CA LEU A 99 32.14 32.16 -18.98
C LEU A 99 31.32 33.46 -18.99
N GLU A 100 31.20 34.11 -17.84
CA GLU A 100 30.53 35.41 -17.70
C GLU A 100 31.27 36.55 -18.39
N ALA A 101 32.61 36.50 -18.44
CA ALA A 101 33.41 37.46 -19.20
C ALA A 101 33.27 37.26 -20.72
N ASP A 102 33.19 36.01 -21.17
CA ASP A 102 33.14 35.65 -22.59
C ASP A 102 31.74 35.88 -23.21
N TYR A 103 30.66 35.65 -22.45
CA TYR A 103 29.28 35.65 -22.97
C TYR A 103 28.30 36.55 -22.21
N GLY A 104 28.79 37.29 -21.21
CA GLY A 104 27.97 38.08 -20.29
C GLY A 104 27.50 37.27 -19.08
N SER A 105 27.04 37.97 -18.04
CA SER A 105 26.60 37.36 -16.78
C SER A 105 25.55 36.26 -17.00
N LEU A 106 25.64 35.15 -16.28
CA LEU A 106 24.58 34.14 -16.33
C LEU A 106 23.26 34.78 -15.87
N PRO A 107 22.18 34.66 -16.65
CA PRO A 107 20.89 35.18 -16.24
C PRO A 107 20.46 34.58 -14.90
N LEU A 108 20.06 35.46 -13.97
CA LEU A 108 19.59 35.09 -12.65
C LEU A 108 18.36 34.19 -12.79
N THR A 109 18.44 33.01 -12.18
CA THR A 109 17.42 31.97 -12.23
C THR A 109 17.32 31.26 -10.88
N ARG A 110 16.48 30.22 -10.76
CA ARG A 110 16.46 29.37 -9.57
C ARG A 110 17.85 28.78 -9.34
N THR A 111 18.39 28.96 -8.13
CA THR A 111 19.76 28.57 -7.82
C THR A 111 19.80 27.82 -6.50
N HIS A 112 20.47 26.66 -6.47
CA HIS A 112 20.61 25.83 -5.27
C HIS A 112 22.09 25.60 -4.93
N HIS A 113 22.42 25.55 -3.64
CA HIS A 113 23.71 25.04 -3.16
C HIS A 113 23.78 23.53 -3.25
N THR A 114 24.95 23.00 -3.60
CA THR A 114 25.22 21.55 -3.52
C THR A 114 25.89 21.18 -2.20
N ALA A 115 25.88 19.89 -1.83
CA ALA A 115 26.58 19.40 -0.64
C ALA A 115 28.12 19.54 -0.69
N SER A 116 28.69 19.99 -1.81
CA SER A 116 30.15 20.15 -1.97
C SER A 116 30.72 21.42 -1.32
N GLY A 117 29.89 22.42 -0.98
CA GLY A 117 30.30 23.67 -0.32
C GLY A 117 29.52 24.89 -0.82
N PRO A 118 29.68 26.07 -0.18
CA PRO A 118 28.92 27.28 -0.50
C PRO A 118 29.17 27.80 -1.93
N ASP A 119 30.36 27.53 -2.50
CA ASP A 119 30.69 27.99 -3.85
C ASP A 119 30.24 27.01 -4.96
N SER A 120 29.64 25.86 -4.61
CA SER A 120 29.11 24.90 -5.60
C SER A 120 27.62 25.12 -5.80
N LEU A 121 27.27 25.46 -7.04
CA LEU A 121 25.94 25.98 -7.40
C LEU A 121 25.33 25.17 -8.55
N HIS A 122 24.03 24.92 -8.44
CA HIS A 122 23.19 24.51 -9.55
C HIS A 122 22.37 25.71 -10.02
N PHE A 123 22.64 26.23 -11.23
CA PHE A 123 21.76 27.21 -11.89
C PHE A 123 20.75 26.48 -12.75
N ILE A 124 19.46 26.63 -12.44
CA ILE A 124 18.39 25.82 -13.04
C ILE A 124 17.59 26.66 -14.03
N TYR A 125 17.53 26.20 -15.28
CA TYR A 125 16.84 26.81 -16.41
C TYR A 125 15.76 25.87 -16.96
N ARG A 126 14.75 26.41 -17.65
CA ARG A 126 13.86 25.61 -18.49
C ARG A 126 14.62 25.13 -19.73
N ALA A 127 14.41 23.87 -20.11
CA ALA A 127 14.97 23.35 -21.35
C ALA A 127 14.36 24.10 -22.56
N ASP A 128 15.19 24.42 -23.56
CA ASP A 128 14.76 25.02 -24.82
C ASP A 128 14.71 23.93 -25.91
N PRO A 129 13.51 23.45 -26.33
CA PRO A 129 13.39 22.44 -27.37
C PRO A 129 13.95 22.92 -28.73
N ALA A 130 13.97 24.23 -28.98
CA ALA A 130 14.53 24.80 -30.21
C ALA A 130 16.06 24.82 -30.19
N ARG A 131 16.68 24.73 -29.01
CA ARG A 131 18.14 24.73 -28.82
C ARG A 131 18.54 23.66 -27.80
N PRO A 132 18.43 22.37 -28.16
CA PRO A 132 18.65 21.29 -27.20
C PRO A 132 20.10 21.27 -26.70
N LEU A 133 20.25 21.08 -25.40
CA LEU A 133 21.52 20.80 -24.73
C LEU A 133 21.63 19.29 -24.45
N LYS A 134 22.85 18.77 -24.35
CA LYS A 134 23.10 17.38 -23.91
C LYS A 134 23.69 17.37 -22.51
N SER A 135 23.37 16.33 -21.74
CA SER A 135 23.98 16.11 -20.43
C SER A 135 25.45 15.69 -20.60
N ALA A 136 26.37 16.63 -20.40
CA ALA A 136 27.82 16.47 -20.58
C ALA A 136 28.55 17.72 -20.05
N PRO A 137 29.89 17.69 -19.88
CA PRO A 137 30.69 18.90 -19.67
C PRO A 137 30.41 19.96 -20.75
N LEU A 138 30.35 21.23 -20.37
CA LEU A 138 30.01 22.33 -21.29
C LEU A 138 31.04 22.47 -22.42
N ASP A 139 32.30 22.63 -22.03
CA ASP A 139 33.50 22.52 -22.87
C ASP A 139 34.67 22.28 -21.91
N PRO A 140 35.12 21.03 -21.72
CA PRO A 140 36.11 20.71 -20.69
C PRO A 140 37.49 21.33 -20.99
N GLY A 141 37.77 21.72 -22.24
CA GLY A 141 39.01 22.40 -22.61
C GLY A 141 38.97 23.91 -22.30
N ARG A 142 37.80 24.55 -22.43
CA ARG A 142 37.65 26.00 -22.23
C ARG A 142 37.11 26.40 -20.86
N TYR A 143 36.23 25.58 -20.29
CA TYR A 143 35.48 25.79 -19.04
C TYR A 143 35.46 24.51 -18.16
N PRO A 144 36.62 24.04 -17.66
CA PRO A 144 36.66 22.88 -16.77
C PRO A 144 35.83 23.10 -15.49
N GLY A 145 35.15 22.05 -15.02
CA GLY A 145 34.32 22.09 -13.81
C GLY A 145 32.95 22.76 -14.00
N ILE A 146 32.52 23.00 -15.24
CA ILE A 146 31.12 23.36 -15.58
C ILE A 146 30.48 22.21 -16.37
N ASP A 147 29.50 21.56 -15.76
CA ASP A 147 28.74 20.47 -16.36
C ASP A 147 27.31 20.89 -16.69
N ILE A 148 26.78 20.40 -17.81
CA ILE A 148 25.36 20.53 -18.14
C ILE A 148 24.65 19.23 -17.77
N LYS A 149 23.59 19.33 -16.98
CA LYS A 149 22.67 18.22 -16.66
C LYS A 149 21.30 18.52 -17.22
N THR A 150 20.78 17.64 -18.06
CA THR A 150 19.46 17.82 -18.69
C THR A 150 18.94 16.49 -19.25
N GLY A 151 17.62 16.41 -19.48
CA GLY A 151 16.98 15.27 -20.12
C GLY A 151 16.53 14.17 -19.15
N ARG A 152 15.81 13.20 -19.70
CA ARG A 152 15.07 12.15 -18.96
C ARG A 152 15.92 11.37 -17.96
N GLY A 153 17.18 11.04 -18.30
CA GLY A 153 18.08 10.27 -17.42
C GLY A 153 18.86 11.09 -16.39
N SER A 154 18.61 12.40 -16.29
CA SER A 154 19.39 13.32 -15.47
C SER A 154 18.60 13.81 -14.25
N LEU A 155 19.28 13.99 -13.12
CA LEU A 155 18.69 14.51 -11.89
C LEU A 155 19.62 15.48 -11.16
N ILE A 156 19.03 16.25 -10.25
CA ILE A 156 19.73 16.90 -9.14
C ILE A 156 19.09 16.51 -7.82
N VAL A 157 19.82 16.70 -6.71
CA VAL A 157 19.26 16.49 -5.37
C VAL A 157 18.52 17.76 -4.95
N ALA A 158 17.30 17.60 -4.42
CA ALA A 158 16.46 18.73 -4.02
C ALA A 158 17.00 19.42 -2.76
N PRO A 159 16.85 20.75 -2.65
CA PRO A 159 17.01 21.48 -1.39
C PRO A 159 16.22 20.83 -0.26
N GLY A 160 16.74 20.92 0.98
CA GLY A 160 16.22 20.21 2.14
C GLY A 160 16.74 18.77 2.31
N SER A 161 17.32 18.16 1.27
CA SER A 161 18.02 16.87 1.36
C SER A 161 19.39 17.01 2.04
N VAL A 162 19.87 15.96 2.68
CA VAL A 162 21.15 15.95 3.43
C VAL A 162 22.08 14.85 2.93
N ILE A 163 23.35 15.21 2.68
CA ILE A 163 24.40 14.29 2.24
C ILE A 163 25.70 14.61 2.98
N GLY A 164 26.26 13.61 3.67
CA GLY A 164 27.48 13.74 4.46
C GLY A 164 27.34 14.80 5.56
N GLY A 165 26.14 14.96 6.13
CA GLY A 165 25.82 15.99 7.12
C GLY A 165 25.62 17.41 6.56
N LYS A 166 25.74 17.60 5.23
CA LYS A 166 25.55 18.90 4.57
C LYS A 166 24.20 18.95 3.86
N ARG A 167 23.45 20.03 4.06
CA ARG A 167 22.11 20.23 3.51
C ARG A 167 22.19 20.97 2.17
N TYR A 168 21.36 20.57 1.21
CA TYR A 168 21.14 21.34 -0.02
C TYR A 168 20.20 22.51 0.30
N GLU A 169 20.51 23.70 -0.17
CA GLU A 169 19.78 24.93 0.20
C GLU A 169 19.40 25.75 -1.04
N VAL A 170 18.31 26.50 -0.94
CA VAL A 170 17.90 27.45 -1.98
C VAL A 170 18.69 28.75 -1.80
N VAL A 171 19.39 29.16 -2.85
CA VAL A 171 20.12 30.44 -2.92
C VAL A 171 19.23 31.51 -3.53
N SER A 172 18.46 31.13 -4.55
CA SER A 172 17.51 31.98 -5.26
C SER A 172 16.31 31.11 -5.63
N ASP A 173 15.12 31.53 -5.22
CA ASP A 173 13.83 30.87 -5.44
C ASP A 173 13.11 31.32 -6.73
N ARG A 174 13.72 32.26 -7.48
CA ARG A 174 13.20 32.75 -8.77
C ARG A 174 12.73 31.63 -9.68
N GLU A 175 11.69 31.87 -10.47
CA GLU A 175 11.25 30.89 -11.45
C GLU A 175 12.35 30.60 -12.49
N PRO A 176 12.53 29.32 -12.88
CA PRO A 176 13.45 28.97 -13.96
C PRO A 176 13.07 29.65 -15.28
N ILE A 177 14.01 30.41 -15.84
CA ILE A 177 13.90 31.00 -17.18
C ILE A 177 14.54 30.08 -18.23
N VAL A 178 14.25 30.31 -19.51
CA VAL A 178 14.84 29.53 -20.61
C VAL A 178 16.37 29.65 -20.60
N ALA A 179 17.07 28.55 -20.84
CA ALA A 179 18.52 28.52 -20.84
C ALA A 179 19.11 29.51 -21.88
N PRO A 180 20.22 30.21 -21.55
CA PRO A 180 20.88 31.10 -22.50
C PRO A 180 21.23 30.40 -23.82
N PRO A 181 20.88 30.97 -24.99
CA PRO A 181 21.11 30.34 -26.29
C PRO A 181 22.57 29.95 -26.55
N TRP A 182 23.49 30.78 -26.08
CA TRP A 182 24.93 30.60 -26.26
C TRP A 182 25.48 29.35 -25.56
N LEU A 183 24.78 28.77 -24.56
CA LEU A 183 25.20 27.49 -23.96
C LEU A 183 25.15 26.35 -24.99
N SER A 184 24.12 26.32 -25.83
CA SER A 184 23.99 25.30 -26.88
C SER A 184 25.04 25.52 -27.97
N GLU A 185 25.32 26.78 -28.31
CA GLU A 185 26.36 27.16 -29.28
C GLU A 185 27.76 26.71 -28.82
N ILE A 186 28.11 26.91 -27.54
CA ILE A 186 29.38 26.42 -26.96
C ILE A 186 29.47 24.89 -27.09
N GLN A 187 28.42 24.17 -26.70
CA GLN A 187 28.43 22.70 -26.74
C GLN A 187 28.46 22.15 -28.18
N GLN A 188 27.92 22.88 -29.15
CA GLN A 188 28.02 22.55 -30.58
C GLN A 188 29.41 22.84 -31.15
N ALA A 189 30.01 23.98 -30.80
CA ALA A 189 31.36 24.36 -31.23
C ALA A 189 32.42 23.39 -30.69
N ALA A 190 32.28 22.94 -29.43
CA ALA A 190 33.16 21.94 -28.84
C ALA A 190 33.12 20.56 -29.55
N ARG A 191 32.08 20.27 -30.35
CA ARG A 191 31.95 19.02 -31.13
C ARG A 191 32.62 19.06 -32.50
N HIS A 192 33.00 20.23 -33.00
CA HIS A 192 33.63 20.38 -34.31
C HIS A 192 34.99 21.08 -34.23
N PRO A 193 36.07 20.37 -33.86
CA PRO A 193 37.42 20.88 -34.10
C PRO A 193 37.90 20.45 -35.50
N GLY A 194 37.80 21.36 -36.47
CA GLY A 194 38.62 21.31 -37.69
C GLY A 194 38.93 22.74 -38.15
N GLY A 195 40.17 23.16 -38.41
CA GLY A 195 41.46 22.50 -38.35
C GLY A 195 42.62 23.51 -38.39
N SER A 196 43.84 22.97 -38.54
CA SER A 196 45.10 23.64 -38.92
C SER A 196 45.82 24.53 -37.89
N SER A 197 46.78 23.94 -37.16
CA SER A 197 48.15 24.48 -37.13
C SER A 197 49.18 23.36 -36.93
N VAL A 198 50.36 23.57 -37.49
CA VAL A 198 51.33 22.59 -37.96
C VAL A 198 52.58 22.55 -37.06
N ARG A 199 53.12 21.33 -36.83
CA ARG A 199 54.48 20.93 -36.36
C ARG A 199 54.82 21.22 -34.88
N SER A 200 55.44 20.31 -34.13
CA SER A 200 56.60 19.49 -34.51
C SER A 200 56.64 18.12 -33.80
N ARG A 201 56.97 17.07 -34.56
CA ARG A 201 57.55 15.82 -34.06
C ARG A 201 59.02 15.81 -34.45
N THR A 202 59.88 15.44 -33.51
CA THR A 202 61.15 14.75 -33.77
C THR A 202 61.59 14.04 -32.47
N PRO A 203 62.44 13.00 -32.52
CA PRO A 203 62.03 11.66 -32.07
C PRO A 203 63.03 11.00 -31.12
N SER A 204 62.64 9.91 -30.45
CA SER A 204 63.59 8.89 -29.96
C SER A 204 62.82 7.59 -29.73
N ARG A 205 62.75 6.71 -30.73
CA ARG A 205 63.70 5.61 -31.03
C ARG A 205 63.30 4.33 -30.30
N ALA A 206 62.31 3.63 -30.87
CA ALA A 206 62.14 2.20 -30.69
C ALA A 206 62.64 1.51 -31.97
N ALA A 207 63.70 0.72 -31.83
CA ALA A 207 64.18 -0.18 -32.87
C ALA A 207 63.28 -1.43 -32.90
N ALA A 208 63.01 -1.91 -34.11
CA ALA A 208 62.26 -3.13 -34.41
C ALA A 208 62.98 -4.40 -33.93
N THR A 209 62.26 -5.48 -33.59
CA THR A 209 62.03 -6.75 -34.35
C THR A 209 61.33 -7.79 -33.40
N PRO A 210 60.96 -9.02 -33.81
CA PRO A 210 59.63 -9.45 -34.27
C PRO A 210 58.83 -10.35 -33.31
N ALA A 211 57.58 -10.58 -33.71
CA ALA A 211 56.60 -11.61 -33.33
C ALA A 211 57.00 -12.73 -32.33
N GLY A 212 56.17 -12.86 -31.27
CA GLY A 212 55.88 -14.14 -30.60
C GLY A 212 56.29 -14.25 -29.12
N SER A 213 55.43 -13.82 -28.19
CA SER A 213 55.24 -14.40 -26.83
C SER A 213 54.32 -13.52 -25.96
N HIS A 214 53.32 -14.10 -25.29
CA HIS A 214 52.50 -13.43 -24.25
C HIS A 214 53.34 -13.07 -22.99
N PRO A 215 53.06 -11.95 -22.28
CA PRO A 215 53.82 -11.56 -21.08
C PRO A 215 53.35 -12.33 -19.84
N GLY A 216 54.27 -13.05 -19.18
CA GLY A 216 54.07 -13.73 -17.90
C GLY A 216 54.34 -12.82 -16.69
N GLY A 217 53.53 -12.95 -15.64
CA GLY A 217 53.78 -12.32 -14.33
C GLY A 217 54.80 -13.12 -13.50
N ALA A 218 55.54 -12.43 -12.63
CA ALA A 218 56.55 -13.03 -11.74
C ALA A 218 55.97 -14.12 -10.82
N SER A 219 56.74 -15.19 -10.59
CA SER A 219 56.41 -16.33 -9.75
C SER A 219 56.51 -16.03 -8.24
N LEU A 220 55.86 -16.83 -7.39
CA LEU A 220 55.92 -16.66 -5.93
C LEU A 220 57.36 -16.74 -5.37
N ALA A 221 58.22 -17.58 -5.95
CA ALA A 221 59.61 -17.70 -5.54
C ALA A 221 60.41 -16.41 -5.83
N GLU A 222 60.18 -15.80 -7.01
CA GLU A 222 60.81 -14.52 -7.38
C GLU A 222 60.30 -13.36 -6.50
N LEU A 223 59.03 -13.40 -6.11
CA LEU A 223 58.46 -12.40 -5.21
C LEU A 223 59.02 -12.50 -3.79
N ARG A 224 59.26 -13.71 -3.26
CA ARG A 224 59.87 -13.92 -1.92
C ARG A 224 61.38 -13.68 -1.90
N ALA A 225 62.07 -13.86 -3.04
CA ALA A 225 63.51 -13.61 -3.16
C ALA A 225 63.91 -12.13 -3.10
N LEU A 226 62.95 -11.19 -3.17
CA LEU A 226 63.21 -9.79 -2.93
C LEU A 226 63.75 -9.59 -1.50
N PRO A 227 64.82 -8.80 -1.29
CA PRO A 227 65.29 -8.45 0.05
C PRO A 227 64.18 -7.87 0.96
N PRO A 228 64.21 -8.09 2.29
CA PRO A 228 63.24 -7.55 3.23
C PRO A 228 63.01 -6.02 3.15
N ASP A 229 64.04 -5.27 2.80
CA ASP A 229 64.09 -3.80 2.65
C ASP A 229 63.79 -3.32 1.22
N HIS A 230 63.48 -4.24 0.30
CA HIS A 230 63.36 -3.91 -1.11
C HIS A 230 62.16 -2.98 -1.38
N PRO A 231 62.34 -1.82 -2.05
CA PRO A 231 61.28 -0.82 -2.25
C PRO A 231 60.11 -1.34 -3.10
N GLY A 232 60.31 -2.44 -3.82
CA GLY A 232 59.27 -3.15 -4.57
C GLY A 232 58.38 -4.08 -3.74
N ARG A 233 58.60 -4.25 -2.42
CA ARG A 233 57.69 -4.95 -1.50
C ARG A 233 56.53 -4.04 -1.06
N ASP A 234 55.90 -3.38 -2.03
CA ASP A 234 54.78 -2.46 -1.82
C ASP A 234 53.42 -3.17 -1.88
N ASN A 235 52.33 -2.40 -1.87
CA ASN A 235 50.98 -2.95 -1.94
C ASN A 235 50.72 -3.75 -3.24
N ALA A 236 51.43 -3.46 -4.33
CA ALA A 236 51.33 -4.22 -5.58
C ALA A 236 52.08 -5.56 -5.49
N TRP A 237 53.16 -5.64 -4.70
CA TRP A 237 53.76 -6.92 -4.31
C TRP A 237 52.83 -7.73 -3.42
N LEU A 238 52.21 -7.14 -2.39
CA LEU A 238 51.28 -7.83 -1.51
C LEU A 238 50.09 -8.42 -2.30
N CYS A 239 49.53 -7.66 -3.26
CA CYS A 239 48.49 -8.16 -4.17
C CYS A 239 48.92 -9.40 -4.98
N ARG A 240 50.19 -9.45 -5.43
CA ARG A 240 50.73 -10.53 -6.26
C ARG A 240 51.06 -11.78 -5.46
N VAL A 241 51.60 -11.62 -4.26
CA VAL A 241 51.85 -12.70 -3.30
C VAL A 241 50.51 -13.30 -2.84
N ALA A 242 49.58 -12.45 -2.41
CA ALA A 242 48.21 -12.85 -2.06
C ALA A 242 47.53 -13.62 -3.20
N GLY A 243 47.68 -13.17 -4.46
CA GLY A 243 47.11 -13.86 -5.61
C GLY A 243 47.72 -15.23 -5.90
N HIS A 244 48.98 -15.47 -5.55
CA HIS A 244 49.60 -16.80 -5.64
C HIS A 244 49.15 -17.73 -4.53
N LEU A 245 49.11 -17.23 -3.28
CA LEU A 245 48.69 -18.03 -2.14
C LEU A 245 47.19 -18.36 -2.19
N ALA A 246 46.35 -17.44 -2.65
CA ALA A 246 44.91 -17.67 -2.76
C ALA A 246 44.55 -18.80 -3.73
N ARG A 247 45.41 -19.12 -4.71
CA ARG A 247 45.28 -20.28 -5.62
C ARG A 247 45.89 -21.58 -5.07
N LYS A 248 46.68 -21.48 -4.00
CA LYS A 248 47.37 -22.61 -3.37
C LYS A 248 46.55 -23.18 -2.21
N HIS A 249 45.73 -22.35 -1.57
CA HIS A 249 44.97 -22.72 -0.38
C HIS A 249 43.47 -22.74 -0.65
N THR A 250 42.77 -23.69 -0.03
CA THR A 250 41.31 -23.82 -0.05
C THR A 250 40.65 -23.31 1.23
N ASP A 251 41.45 -23.00 2.26
CA ASP A 251 41.02 -22.52 3.57
C ASP A 251 41.55 -21.10 3.82
N TYR A 252 40.66 -20.19 4.21
CA TYR A 252 40.97 -18.76 4.35
C TYR A 252 41.94 -18.50 5.50
N ASP A 253 41.79 -19.21 6.61
CA ASP A 253 42.63 -19.00 7.79
C ASP A 253 44.07 -19.47 7.56
N THR A 254 44.25 -20.57 6.83
CA THR A 254 45.57 -21.07 6.44
C THR A 254 46.24 -20.16 5.41
N TYR A 255 45.48 -19.68 4.42
CA TYR A 255 45.93 -18.64 3.48
C TYR A 255 46.38 -17.36 4.19
N LEU A 256 45.56 -16.87 5.12
CA LEU A 256 45.82 -15.62 5.81
C LEU A 256 47.06 -15.75 6.71
N ARG A 257 47.27 -16.91 7.32
CA ARG A 257 48.44 -17.22 8.14
C ARG A 257 49.73 -17.22 7.31
N GLU A 258 49.77 -17.92 6.18
CA GLU A 258 50.96 -17.97 5.30
C GLU A 258 51.24 -16.60 4.65
N LEU A 259 50.19 -15.86 4.26
CA LEU A 259 50.34 -14.51 3.72
C LEU A 259 50.91 -13.53 4.76
N ARG A 260 50.47 -13.66 6.02
CA ARG A 260 50.95 -12.83 7.14
C ARG A 260 52.40 -13.17 7.51
N GLU A 261 52.77 -14.44 7.46
CA GLU A 261 54.16 -14.89 7.65
C GLU A 261 55.08 -14.26 6.58
N ILE A 262 54.68 -14.33 5.30
CA ILE A 262 55.46 -13.71 4.20
C ILE A 262 55.56 -12.19 4.34
N ASP A 263 54.47 -11.52 4.71
CA ASP A 263 54.49 -10.08 4.90
C ASP A 263 55.41 -9.67 6.06
N SER A 264 55.45 -10.49 7.13
CA SER A 264 56.32 -10.29 8.30
C SER A 264 57.82 -10.46 8.01
N GLU A 265 58.19 -11.09 6.88
CA GLU A 265 59.58 -11.16 6.42
C GLU A 265 60.08 -9.82 5.84
N SER A 266 59.21 -8.81 5.69
CA SER A 266 59.58 -7.46 5.23
C SER A 266 60.11 -6.61 6.38
N GLU A 267 61.04 -5.70 6.10
CA GLU A 267 61.59 -4.80 7.13
C GLU A 267 60.49 -3.93 7.77
N VAL A 268 59.52 -3.51 6.96
CA VAL A 268 58.30 -2.84 7.40
C VAL A 268 57.09 -3.59 6.84
N PRO A 269 56.43 -4.45 7.63
CA PRO A 269 55.20 -5.12 7.22
C PRO A 269 54.08 -4.13 6.92
N HIS A 270 53.09 -4.54 6.12
CA HIS A 270 51.98 -3.68 5.76
C HIS A 270 51.09 -3.40 6.97
N GLU A 271 50.55 -2.17 7.04
CA GLU A 271 49.58 -1.78 8.07
C GLU A 271 48.38 -2.75 8.10
N GLU A 272 48.00 -3.20 9.30
CA GLU A 272 47.03 -4.27 9.53
C GLU A 272 45.71 -4.09 8.74
N ASP A 273 45.12 -2.88 8.75
CA ASP A 273 43.88 -2.59 8.03
C ASP A 273 44.05 -2.73 6.50
N ARG A 274 45.20 -2.31 5.96
CA ARG A 274 45.51 -2.41 4.53
C ARG A 274 45.85 -3.83 4.13
N PHE A 275 46.58 -4.54 4.98
CA PHE A 275 46.89 -5.96 4.82
C PHE A 275 45.59 -6.77 4.74
N MET A 276 44.72 -6.63 5.74
CA MET A 276 43.45 -7.37 5.82
C MET A 276 42.53 -7.06 4.65
N LYS A 277 42.44 -5.79 4.23
CA LYS A 277 41.63 -5.38 3.07
C LYS A 277 42.13 -6.01 1.77
N THR A 278 43.45 -6.03 1.56
CA THR A 278 44.07 -6.61 0.37
C THR A 278 43.93 -8.14 0.38
N ALA A 279 44.22 -8.78 1.51
CA ALA A 279 44.13 -10.23 1.68
C ALA A 279 42.71 -10.75 1.41
N ARG A 280 41.69 -10.08 1.96
CA ARG A 280 40.27 -10.44 1.75
C ARG A 280 39.81 -10.22 0.32
N SER A 281 40.09 -9.05 -0.25
CA SER A 281 39.67 -8.72 -1.62
C SER A 281 40.27 -9.67 -2.66
N ILE A 282 41.55 -10.04 -2.51
CA ILE A 282 42.22 -10.97 -3.43
C ILE A 282 41.70 -12.39 -3.24
N TRP A 283 41.50 -12.84 -2.00
CA TRP A 283 40.93 -14.16 -1.71
C TRP A 283 39.55 -14.34 -2.33
N GLU A 284 38.63 -13.42 -2.07
CA GLU A 284 37.27 -13.45 -2.64
C GLU A 284 37.31 -13.48 -4.17
N ARG A 285 38.21 -12.71 -4.78
CA ARG A 285 38.37 -12.65 -6.24
C ARG A 285 38.96 -13.93 -6.83
N GLU A 286 39.92 -14.58 -6.19
CA GLU A 286 40.53 -15.81 -6.70
C GLU A 286 39.65 -17.04 -6.40
N GLN A 287 38.98 -17.12 -5.26
CA GLN A 287 38.05 -18.22 -4.98
C GLN A 287 36.78 -18.18 -5.84
N ALA A 288 36.36 -16.98 -6.25
CA ALA A 288 35.33 -16.83 -7.28
C ALA A 288 35.76 -17.41 -8.66
N LYS A 289 37.06 -17.62 -8.90
CA LYS A 289 37.58 -18.25 -10.14
C LYS A 289 37.73 -19.76 -10.05
N GLU A 290 37.87 -20.31 -8.84
CA GLU A 290 38.06 -21.75 -8.56
C GLU A 290 36.76 -22.52 -8.30
N GLN A 291 35.60 -21.85 -8.27
CA GLN A 291 34.32 -22.56 -8.39
C GLN A 291 34.27 -23.32 -9.72
N PRO A 292 33.78 -24.58 -9.76
CA PRO A 292 33.99 -25.46 -10.91
C PRO A 292 33.42 -24.86 -12.20
N LYS A 293 34.30 -24.56 -13.16
CA LYS A 293 33.92 -24.54 -14.57
C LYS A 293 33.61 -25.97 -14.98
N ILE A 294 32.33 -26.30 -15.02
CA ILE A 294 31.84 -27.56 -15.61
C ILE A 294 32.45 -27.70 -17.01
N SER A 295 33.13 -28.82 -17.23
CA SER A 295 33.69 -29.25 -18.51
C SER A 295 32.61 -29.26 -19.59
N ALA A 296 32.97 -28.78 -20.78
CA ALA A 296 32.08 -28.56 -21.92
C ALA A 296 31.11 -29.74 -22.16
N PRO A 297 29.78 -29.52 -22.14
CA PRO A 297 28.93 -30.31 -23.00
C PRO A 297 29.34 -29.98 -24.43
N THR A 298 29.42 -30.99 -25.28
CA THR A 298 29.20 -30.81 -26.71
C THR A 298 28.04 -29.83 -26.89
N ALA A 299 28.32 -28.62 -27.40
CA ALA A 299 27.36 -27.61 -27.83
C ALA A 299 25.97 -27.66 -27.15
N ASP A 300 25.84 -27.27 -25.87
CA ASP A 300 24.59 -26.71 -25.36
C ASP A 300 24.85 -25.91 -24.08
N ARG A 301 24.76 -24.58 -24.17
CA ARG A 301 24.73 -23.70 -22.98
C ARG A 301 23.42 -24.01 -22.23
N PRO A 302 23.37 -24.04 -20.88
CA PRO A 302 22.08 -23.92 -20.20
C PRO A 302 21.47 -22.61 -20.67
N LYS A 303 20.42 -22.73 -21.49
CA LYS A 303 19.67 -21.61 -22.03
C LYS A 303 19.22 -20.78 -20.83
N SER A 304 19.43 -19.45 -20.86
CA SER A 304 18.78 -18.54 -19.90
C SER A 304 17.30 -18.93 -19.77
N ILE A 305 16.65 -18.68 -18.63
CA ILE A 305 15.21 -18.94 -18.45
C ILE A 305 14.36 -18.31 -19.59
N LEU A 306 14.90 -17.25 -20.20
CA LEU A 306 14.39 -16.56 -21.38
C LEU A 306 14.40 -17.42 -22.67
N TRP A 307 15.22 -18.45 -22.75
CA TRP A 307 15.42 -19.29 -23.93
C TRP A 307 14.94 -20.74 -23.72
N HIS A 308 14.46 -21.08 -22.52
CA HIS A 308 13.89 -22.41 -22.21
C HIS A 308 12.59 -22.71 -22.96
N HIS A 309 11.82 -21.68 -23.26
CA HIS A 309 10.48 -21.83 -23.83
C HIS A 309 10.47 -21.55 -25.32
N ASP A 310 9.48 -22.10 -26.02
CA ASP A 310 9.29 -21.82 -27.44
C ASP A 310 9.01 -20.34 -27.72
N HIS A 311 9.26 -19.90 -28.95
CA HIS A 311 8.99 -18.54 -29.42
C HIS A 311 7.52 -18.35 -29.79
N THR A 312 6.63 -18.54 -28.80
CA THR A 312 5.17 -18.44 -28.91
C THR A 312 4.60 -17.59 -27.76
N ASP A 313 3.32 -17.21 -27.86
CA ASP A 313 2.63 -16.49 -26.77
C ASP A 313 2.54 -17.35 -25.51
N LEU A 314 2.28 -18.67 -25.65
CA LEU A 314 2.37 -19.63 -24.55
C LEU A 314 3.77 -19.67 -23.92
N GLY A 315 4.81 -19.64 -24.75
CA GLY A 315 6.18 -19.57 -24.27
C GLY A 315 6.47 -18.26 -23.54
N ASN A 316 5.91 -17.14 -23.99
CA ASN A 316 5.98 -15.85 -23.30
C ASN A 316 5.24 -15.87 -21.96
N GLY A 317 4.07 -16.51 -21.89
CA GLY A 317 3.34 -16.73 -20.64
C GLY A 317 4.16 -17.57 -19.64
N ARG A 318 4.85 -18.61 -20.11
CA ARG A 318 5.76 -19.40 -19.25
C ARG A 318 6.96 -18.59 -18.78
N ARG A 319 7.56 -17.75 -19.64
CA ARG A 319 8.63 -16.81 -19.24
C ARG A 319 8.16 -15.83 -18.17
N LEU A 320 6.93 -15.29 -18.31
CA LEU A 320 6.33 -14.41 -17.32
C LEU A 320 6.15 -15.11 -15.98
N ARG A 321 5.59 -16.33 -15.97
CA ARG A 321 5.45 -17.13 -14.76
C ARG A 321 6.80 -17.43 -14.11
N ASP A 322 7.79 -17.85 -14.88
CA ASP A 322 9.09 -18.23 -14.33
C ASP A 322 9.86 -17.03 -13.75
N LEU A 323 9.59 -15.81 -14.24
CA LEU A 323 10.24 -14.59 -13.77
C LEU A 323 9.48 -13.87 -12.65
N HIS A 324 8.15 -13.90 -12.69
CA HIS A 324 7.28 -13.06 -11.84
C HIS A 324 6.12 -13.84 -11.21
N GLY A 325 5.98 -15.13 -11.45
CA GLY A 325 4.82 -15.93 -11.03
C GLY A 325 4.62 -16.02 -9.51
N GLU A 326 5.66 -15.80 -8.71
CA GLU A 326 5.52 -15.67 -7.26
C GLU A 326 4.80 -14.38 -6.85
N ASP A 327 4.91 -13.32 -7.65
CA ASP A 327 4.35 -11.98 -7.39
C ASP A 327 3.07 -11.69 -8.16
N MET A 328 2.53 -12.69 -8.86
CA MET A 328 1.34 -12.57 -9.70
C MET A 328 0.30 -13.63 -9.36
N ARG A 329 -0.95 -13.20 -9.31
CA ARG A 329 -2.12 -14.08 -9.28
C ARG A 329 -3.15 -13.60 -10.28
N HIS A 330 -3.93 -14.53 -10.80
CA HIS A 330 -5.09 -14.26 -11.62
C HIS A 330 -6.26 -15.05 -11.07
N ALA A 331 -7.32 -14.34 -10.72
CA ALA A 331 -8.54 -14.93 -10.19
C ALA A 331 -9.68 -14.72 -11.19
N PRO A 332 -10.27 -15.79 -11.75
CA PRO A 332 -11.40 -15.67 -12.66
C PRO A 332 -12.51 -14.80 -12.08
N GLY A 333 -12.86 -13.71 -12.77
CA GLY A 333 -13.87 -12.73 -12.31
C GLY A 333 -13.32 -11.54 -11.52
N TRP A 334 -12.14 -11.65 -10.90
CA TRP A 334 -11.45 -10.52 -10.26
C TRP A 334 -10.35 -9.91 -11.15
N GLY A 335 -9.76 -10.72 -12.06
CA GLY A 335 -8.66 -10.30 -12.93
C GLY A 335 -7.30 -10.51 -12.26
N TRP A 336 -6.33 -9.66 -12.61
CA TRP A 336 -4.97 -9.75 -12.09
C TRP A 336 -4.81 -9.13 -10.70
N LEU A 337 -4.10 -9.83 -9.83
CA LEU A 337 -3.60 -9.35 -8.56
C LEU A 337 -2.07 -9.46 -8.54
N THR A 338 -1.41 -8.47 -7.98
CA THR A 338 0.05 -8.43 -7.85
C THR A 338 0.46 -8.13 -6.43
N TRP A 339 1.58 -8.71 -6.01
CA TRP A 339 2.11 -8.48 -4.67
C TRP A 339 2.70 -7.06 -4.55
N ASP A 340 2.20 -6.27 -3.60
CA ASP A 340 2.65 -4.88 -3.36
C ASP A 340 3.77 -4.78 -2.30
N GLY A 341 4.27 -5.92 -1.83
CA GLY A 341 5.20 -6.02 -0.70
C GLY A 341 4.53 -6.41 0.62
N ARG A 342 3.20 -6.26 0.74
CA ARG A 342 2.42 -6.58 1.94
C ARG A 342 1.17 -7.43 1.69
N ARG A 343 0.55 -7.28 0.53
CA ARG A 343 -0.72 -7.93 0.16
C ARG A 343 -0.86 -8.10 -1.35
N TRP A 344 -1.90 -8.81 -1.73
CA TRP A 344 -2.34 -8.96 -3.12
C TRP A 344 -3.26 -7.80 -3.51
N ALA A 345 -2.73 -6.84 -4.25
CA ALA A 345 -3.49 -5.70 -4.76
C ALA A 345 -3.99 -5.98 -6.18
N ARG A 346 -5.23 -5.58 -6.50
CA ARG A 346 -5.74 -5.66 -7.88
C ARG A 346 -4.96 -4.72 -8.80
N GLY A 347 -4.56 -5.20 -9.98
CA GLY A 347 -3.77 -4.37 -10.88
C GLY A 347 -3.40 -5.01 -12.21
N ASP A 348 -4.30 -4.95 -13.20
CA ASP A 348 -4.01 -5.36 -14.59
C ASP A 348 -2.84 -4.57 -15.20
N GLY A 349 -2.70 -3.29 -14.82
CA GLY A 349 -1.57 -2.45 -15.24
C GLY A 349 -0.22 -2.96 -14.74
N GLN A 350 -0.16 -3.45 -13.49
CA GLN A 350 1.07 -3.99 -12.92
C GLN A 350 1.43 -5.36 -13.54
N ALA A 351 0.44 -6.21 -13.81
CA ALA A 351 0.64 -7.44 -14.57
C ALA A 351 1.23 -7.16 -15.96
N ARG A 352 0.71 -6.14 -16.66
CA ARG A 352 1.27 -5.69 -17.95
C ARG A 352 2.70 -5.16 -17.81
N ARG A 353 3.04 -4.45 -16.73
CA ARG A 353 4.42 -4.01 -16.45
C ARG A 353 5.37 -5.18 -16.23
N PHE A 354 4.95 -6.26 -15.57
CA PHE A 354 5.76 -7.48 -15.46
C PHE A 354 6.02 -8.09 -16.84
N MET A 355 5.03 -8.11 -17.73
CA MET A 355 5.24 -8.57 -19.11
C MET A 355 6.18 -7.65 -19.91
N HIS A 356 6.12 -6.33 -19.70
CA HIS A 356 7.12 -5.41 -20.27
C HIS A 356 8.54 -5.74 -19.77
N ASN A 357 8.70 -6.04 -18.48
CA ASN A 357 9.99 -6.47 -17.96
C ASN A 357 10.50 -7.78 -18.60
N VAL A 358 9.62 -8.72 -18.93
CA VAL A 358 9.99 -9.92 -19.70
C VAL A 358 10.51 -9.51 -21.08
N ALA A 359 9.82 -8.59 -21.77
CA ALA A 359 10.24 -8.10 -23.08
C ALA A 359 11.60 -7.38 -23.03
N ASP A 360 11.83 -6.53 -22.01
CA ASP A 360 13.10 -5.84 -21.80
C ASP A 360 14.25 -6.84 -21.62
N LYS A 361 14.05 -7.87 -20.78
CA LYS A 361 15.04 -8.93 -20.57
C LYS A 361 15.34 -9.73 -21.84
N ILE A 362 14.33 -10.00 -22.67
CA ILE A 362 14.54 -10.62 -23.98
C ILE A 362 15.35 -9.68 -24.89
N SER A 363 15.05 -8.39 -24.90
CA SER A 363 15.77 -7.37 -25.67
C SER A 363 17.26 -7.34 -25.30
N GLU A 364 17.55 -7.20 -24.00
CA GLU A 364 18.92 -7.22 -23.46
C GLU A 364 19.65 -8.50 -23.88
N ALA A 365 18.98 -9.65 -23.75
CA ALA A 365 19.58 -10.93 -24.11
C ALA A 365 19.80 -11.10 -25.63
N ILE A 366 19.00 -10.46 -26.50
CA ILE A 366 19.24 -10.41 -27.96
C ILE A 366 20.42 -9.47 -28.27
N GLU A 367 20.52 -8.34 -27.59
CA GLU A 367 21.62 -7.37 -27.76
C GLU A 367 22.99 -7.95 -27.41
N GLU A 368 23.04 -8.95 -26.53
CA GLU A 368 24.26 -9.68 -26.18
C GLU A 368 24.61 -10.80 -27.18
N MET A 369 23.71 -11.21 -28.07
CA MET A 369 23.97 -12.27 -29.05
C MET A 369 24.90 -11.83 -30.17
N GLU A 370 25.70 -12.75 -30.70
CA GLU A 370 26.45 -12.50 -31.93
C GLU A 370 25.49 -12.27 -33.10
N GLU A 371 25.85 -11.39 -34.04
CA GLU A 371 24.98 -11.01 -35.17
C GLU A 371 24.48 -12.21 -35.98
N LYS A 372 25.34 -13.22 -36.18
CA LYS A 372 24.99 -14.48 -36.86
C LYS A 372 23.91 -15.31 -36.15
N GLN A 373 23.65 -15.04 -34.87
CA GLN A 373 22.62 -15.72 -34.06
C GLN A 373 21.28 -14.96 -34.09
N ARG A 374 21.28 -13.69 -34.52
CA ARG A 374 20.08 -12.84 -34.61
C ARG A 374 19.33 -13.06 -35.93
N GLY A 375 18.88 -14.29 -36.15
CA GLY A 375 18.13 -14.66 -37.36
C GLY A 375 16.82 -13.88 -37.51
N GLU A 376 16.33 -13.74 -38.75
CA GLU A 376 15.10 -13.01 -39.07
C GLU A 376 13.88 -13.51 -38.29
N ASP A 377 13.79 -14.83 -38.06
CA ASP A 377 12.68 -15.45 -37.33
C ASP A 377 12.65 -15.04 -35.85
N LEU A 378 13.82 -14.91 -35.23
CA LEU A 378 13.96 -14.45 -33.84
C LEU A 378 13.52 -12.98 -33.73
N MET A 379 13.99 -12.12 -34.63
CA MET A 379 13.63 -10.70 -34.63
C MET A 379 12.14 -10.49 -34.95
N ARG A 380 11.56 -11.29 -35.85
CA ARG A 380 10.13 -11.27 -36.17
C ARG A 380 9.28 -11.73 -34.97
N TRP A 381 9.70 -12.77 -34.27
CA TRP A 381 9.04 -13.18 -33.02
C TRP A 381 9.17 -12.12 -31.93
N PHE A 382 10.35 -11.55 -31.72
CA PHE A 382 10.58 -10.52 -30.72
C PHE A 382 9.69 -9.29 -30.97
N GLY A 383 9.68 -8.78 -32.21
CA GLY A 383 8.82 -7.65 -32.60
C GLY A 383 7.32 -7.91 -32.36
N ARG A 384 6.84 -9.15 -32.61
CA ARG A 384 5.47 -9.54 -32.27
C ARG A 384 5.24 -9.63 -30.76
N SER A 385 6.19 -10.19 -30.03
CA SER A 385 6.12 -10.36 -28.57
C SER A 385 6.06 -9.03 -27.81
N CYS A 386 6.71 -7.99 -28.33
CA CYS A 386 6.69 -6.64 -27.76
C CYS A 386 5.46 -5.81 -28.16
N SER A 387 4.61 -6.33 -29.05
CA SER A 387 3.39 -5.62 -29.49
C SER A 387 2.29 -5.68 -28.44
N GLY A 388 1.37 -4.70 -28.47
CA GLY A 388 0.19 -4.69 -27.60
C GLY A 388 -0.61 -6.00 -27.60
N PRO A 389 -0.94 -6.57 -28.79
CA PRO A 389 -1.58 -7.88 -28.91
C PRO A 389 -0.74 -9.05 -28.36
N GLY A 390 0.58 -9.08 -28.64
CA GLY A 390 1.46 -10.14 -28.13
C GLY A 390 1.57 -10.15 -26.60
N ILE A 391 1.66 -8.97 -25.99
CA ILE A 391 1.63 -8.81 -24.52
C ILE A 391 0.30 -9.32 -23.95
N SER A 392 -0.82 -8.94 -24.57
CA SER A 392 -2.14 -9.40 -24.11
C SER A 392 -2.33 -10.91 -24.27
N ALA A 393 -1.84 -11.50 -25.37
CA ALA A 393 -1.88 -12.95 -25.59
C ALA A 393 -1.03 -13.70 -24.55
N ALA A 394 0.21 -13.24 -24.29
CA ALA A 394 1.07 -13.84 -23.27
C ALA A 394 0.46 -13.78 -21.86
N LEU A 395 -0.17 -12.66 -21.50
CA LEU A 395 -0.92 -12.54 -20.24
C LEU A 395 -2.09 -13.53 -20.21
N SER A 396 -2.89 -13.61 -21.28
CA SER A 396 -3.99 -14.57 -21.37
C SER A 396 -3.52 -16.01 -21.15
N GLU A 397 -2.43 -16.42 -21.78
CA GLU A 397 -1.84 -17.75 -21.58
C GLU A 397 -1.33 -17.96 -20.15
N ALA A 398 -0.69 -16.94 -19.54
CA ALA A 398 -0.19 -17.02 -18.17
C ALA A 398 -1.31 -17.10 -17.11
N SER A 399 -2.49 -16.54 -17.41
CA SER A 399 -3.61 -16.40 -16.47
C SER A 399 -4.19 -17.72 -15.96
N VAL A 400 -3.93 -18.81 -16.69
CA VAL A 400 -4.39 -20.18 -16.41
C VAL A 400 -3.23 -21.13 -16.02
N MET A 401 -2.06 -20.58 -15.69
CA MET A 401 -0.90 -21.38 -15.26
C MET A 401 -0.79 -21.39 -13.74
N LEU A 402 -0.48 -22.53 -13.14
CA LEU A 402 -0.11 -22.57 -11.72
C LEU A 402 1.31 -22.01 -11.50
N PRO A 403 1.58 -21.27 -10.41
CA PRO A 403 0.66 -20.88 -9.34
C PRO A 403 -0.05 -19.52 -9.57
N ILE A 404 -0.06 -18.99 -10.81
CA ILE A 404 -0.71 -17.71 -11.13
C ILE A 404 -2.23 -17.85 -11.01
N GLU A 405 -2.83 -18.86 -11.64
CA GLU A 405 -4.26 -19.13 -11.47
C GLU A 405 -4.56 -19.45 -10.01
N THR A 406 -5.51 -18.75 -9.42
CA THR A 406 -5.92 -18.92 -8.02
C THR A 406 -7.39 -18.59 -7.87
N GLU A 407 -8.10 -19.40 -7.08
CA GLU A 407 -9.54 -19.24 -6.89
C GLU A 407 -9.83 -17.99 -6.03
N ILE A 408 -10.96 -17.33 -6.31
CA ILE A 408 -11.38 -16.17 -5.49
C ILE A 408 -11.52 -16.57 -4.01
N SER A 409 -11.98 -17.79 -3.74
CA SER A 409 -12.18 -18.30 -2.38
C SER A 409 -10.89 -18.51 -1.58
N ASP A 410 -9.73 -18.56 -2.25
CA ASP A 410 -8.45 -18.72 -1.56
C ASP A 410 -7.95 -17.38 -0.98
N PHE A 411 -8.44 -16.25 -1.51
CA PHE A 411 -8.10 -14.93 -1.00
C PHE A 411 -8.86 -14.60 0.28
N ASP A 412 -8.12 -14.06 1.26
CA ASP A 412 -8.65 -13.73 2.59
C ASP A 412 -9.36 -14.92 3.29
N ALA A 413 -8.98 -16.16 2.94
CA ALA A 413 -9.69 -17.38 3.34
C ALA A 413 -9.60 -17.71 4.85
N ASP A 414 -8.51 -17.33 5.52
CA ASP A 414 -8.41 -17.46 6.98
C ASP A 414 -8.95 -16.20 7.67
N PRO A 415 -10.15 -16.24 8.27
CA PRO A 415 -10.77 -15.06 8.85
C PRO A 415 -10.02 -14.53 10.08
N TYR A 416 -9.07 -15.30 10.63
CA TYR A 416 -8.31 -14.91 11.81
C TYR A 416 -6.93 -14.35 11.47
N LYS A 417 -6.54 -14.25 10.19
CA LYS A 417 -5.34 -13.50 9.80
C LYS A 417 -5.70 -12.04 9.56
N LEU A 418 -5.03 -11.12 10.25
CA LEU A 418 -5.23 -9.68 10.09
C LEU A 418 -3.93 -9.03 9.65
N LEU A 419 -3.88 -8.46 8.44
CA LEU A 419 -2.72 -7.70 7.99
C LEU A 419 -2.68 -6.32 8.65
N VAL A 420 -1.68 -6.10 9.50
CA VAL A 420 -1.41 -4.85 10.22
C VAL A 420 -0.17 -4.15 9.64
N GLY A 421 0.12 -2.93 10.13
CA GLY A 421 1.23 -2.08 9.66
C GLY A 421 2.59 -2.79 9.59
N ASN A 422 2.86 -3.65 10.56
CA ASN A 422 4.16 -4.30 10.80
C ASN A 422 4.15 -5.84 10.66
N GLY A 423 3.08 -6.44 10.13
CA GLY A 423 3.01 -7.91 9.98
C GLY A 423 1.59 -8.45 9.80
N VAL A 424 1.41 -9.74 10.05
CA VAL A 424 0.10 -10.40 10.07
C VAL A 424 -0.16 -10.92 11.47
N VAL A 425 -1.22 -10.45 12.13
CA VAL A 425 -1.61 -10.96 13.44
C VAL A 425 -2.49 -12.20 13.26
N ASP A 426 -2.18 -13.27 14.00
CA ASP A 426 -3.13 -14.36 14.21
C ASP A 426 -4.07 -13.99 15.37
N LEU A 427 -5.32 -13.72 15.06
CA LEU A 427 -6.32 -13.28 16.03
C LEU A 427 -6.70 -14.34 17.07
N ARG A 428 -6.36 -15.62 16.85
CA ARG A 428 -6.61 -16.70 17.83
C ARG A 428 -5.55 -16.72 18.93
N THR A 429 -4.32 -16.31 18.63
CA THR A 429 -3.18 -16.39 19.56
C THR A 429 -2.66 -15.02 19.99
N GLY A 430 -2.90 -13.97 19.20
CA GLY A 430 -2.26 -12.67 19.33
C GLY A 430 -0.83 -12.63 18.77
N GLU A 431 -0.37 -13.67 18.07
CA GLU A 431 1.00 -13.71 17.55
C GLU A 431 1.17 -12.82 16.32
N LEU A 432 2.24 -12.00 16.30
CA LEU A 432 2.64 -11.23 15.14
C LEU A 432 3.55 -12.06 14.23
N LEU A 433 3.03 -12.42 13.07
CA LEU A 433 3.73 -13.21 12.05
C LEU A 433 4.34 -12.30 10.98
N PRO A 434 5.44 -12.71 10.33
CA PRO A 434 5.97 -11.99 9.18
C PRO A 434 4.94 -11.99 8.04
N VAL A 435 4.96 -10.92 7.25
CA VAL A 435 4.19 -10.85 6.01
C VAL A 435 4.64 -11.97 5.06
N ASP A 436 3.68 -12.71 4.51
CA ASP A 436 3.95 -13.81 3.58
C ASP A 436 2.84 -13.88 2.51
N ARG A 437 3.25 -14.10 1.25
CA ARG A 437 2.37 -14.23 0.09
C ARG A 437 1.38 -15.37 0.24
N LYS A 438 1.75 -16.42 0.98
CA LYS A 438 0.92 -17.62 1.19
C LYS A 438 -0.38 -17.34 1.94
N TYR A 439 -0.48 -16.23 2.67
CA TYR A 439 -1.71 -15.88 3.38
C TYR A 439 -2.80 -15.35 2.44
N LEU A 440 -2.47 -15.02 1.19
CA LEU A 440 -3.40 -14.55 0.16
C LEU A 440 -4.33 -13.40 0.64
N LEU A 441 -3.81 -12.51 1.49
CA LEU A 441 -4.56 -11.37 2.00
C LEU A 441 -4.66 -10.28 0.92
N THR A 442 -5.86 -9.72 0.70
CA THR A 442 -6.08 -8.62 -0.26
C THR A 442 -6.37 -7.29 0.42
N ARG A 443 -6.66 -7.32 1.72
CA ARG A 443 -6.96 -6.15 2.56
C ARG A 443 -5.95 -6.05 3.70
N GLY A 444 -5.91 -4.87 4.32
CA GLY A 444 -4.96 -4.57 5.39
C GLY A 444 -5.23 -3.23 6.04
N THR A 445 -4.56 -2.99 7.17
CA THR A 445 -4.50 -1.69 7.83
C THR A 445 -3.06 -1.17 7.89
N THR A 446 -2.91 0.14 8.02
CA THR A 446 -1.61 0.79 8.25
C THR A 446 -1.28 0.90 9.73
N VAL A 447 -2.23 0.62 10.63
CA VAL A 447 -2.02 0.62 12.07
C VAL A 447 -1.13 -0.56 12.45
N GLU A 448 -0.01 -0.30 13.13
CA GLU A 448 0.88 -1.34 13.66
C GLU A 448 0.25 -2.07 14.85
N TYR A 449 0.81 -3.22 15.21
CA TYR A 449 0.42 -3.98 16.39
C TYR A 449 1.61 -4.05 17.36
N ASP A 450 1.41 -3.55 18.57
CA ASP A 450 2.36 -3.70 19.68
C ASP A 450 1.62 -4.18 20.94
N PRO A 451 1.75 -5.48 21.32
CA PRO A 451 1.07 -6.04 22.48
C PRO A 451 1.52 -5.46 23.82
N ASN A 452 2.65 -4.75 23.86
CA ASN A 452 3.19 -4.17 25.10
C ASN A 452 2.83 -2.69 25.27
N ALA A 453 2.29 -2.05 24.23
CA ALA A 453 1.93 -0.64 24.27
C ALA A 453 0.67 -0.41 25.12
N LYS A 454 0.54 0.81 25.67
CA LYS A 454 -0.58 1.21 26.54
C LYS A 454 -1.43 2.27 25.86
N CYS A 455 -2.74 2.24 26.09
CA CYS A 455 -3.71 3.17 25.51
C CYS A 455 -4.54 3.92 26.58
N PRO A 456 -3.92 4.73 27.45
CA PRO A 456 -4.65 5.43 28.51
C PRO A 456 -5.75 6.37 28.01
N MET A 457 -5.54 7.14 26.93
CA MET A 457 -6.58 8.01 26.37
C MET A 457 -7.79 7.21 25.88
N TRP A 458 -7.55 6.06 25.26
CA TRP A 458 -8.61 5.14 24.86
C TRP A 458 -9.39 4.62 26.07
N MET A 459 -8.68 4.18 27.11
CA MET A 459 -9.31 3.68 28.34
C MET A 459 -10.08 4.77 29.09
N ASP A 460 -9.57 6.00 29.14
CA ASP A 460 -10.26 7.16 29.72
C ASP A 460 -11.55 7.48 28.95
N PHE A 461 -11.50 7.42 27.62
CA PHE A 461 -12.68 7.61 26.78
C PHE A 461 -13.73 6.52 27.02
N LEU A 462 -13.34 5.24 27.10
CA LEU A 462 -14.25 4.15 27.39
C LEU A 462 -14.83 4.26 28.80
N GLY A 463 -14.00 4.60 29.80
CA GLY A 463 -14.42 4.89 31.16
C GLY A 463 -15.46 6.00 31.23
N TRP A 464 -15.28 7.09 30.48
CA TRP A 464 -16.30 8.13 30.37
C TRP A 464 -17.56 7.65 29.64
N ALA A 465 -17.41 7.03 28.46
CA ALA A 465 -18.52 6.66 27.57
C ALA A 465 -19.48 5.65 28.23
N PHE A 466 -18.94 4.76 29.04
CA PHE A 466 -19.67 3.72 29.77
C PHE A 466 -19.72 3.98 31.28
N GLN A 467 -19.45 5.21 31.73
CA GLN A 467 -19.63 5.66 33.11
C GLN A 467 -18.89 4.78 34.16
N GLY A 468 -17.73 4.26 33.79
CA GLY A 468 -16.90 3.40 34.64
C GLY A 468 -17.37 1.95 34.74
N ASP A 469 -18.36 1.53 33.96
CA ASP A 469 -18.83 0.14 33.92
C ASP A 469 -17.80 -0.76 33.21
N ILE A 470 -17.07 -1.54 34.01
CA ILE A 470 -16.02 -2.44 33.53
C ILE A 470 -16.57 -3.59 32.68
N GLU A 471 -17.73 -4.15 33.04
CA GLU A 471 -18.36 -5.25 32.29
C GLU A 471 -18.74 -4.78 30.88
N MET A 472 -19.27 -3.55 30.76
CA MET A 472 -19.52 -2.94 29.47
C MET A 472 -18.23 -2.69 28.68
N ILE A 473 -17.16 -2.20 29.32
CA ILE A 473 -15.87 -1.95 28.64
C ILE A 473 -15.27 -3.24 28.09
N GLU A 474 -15.31 -4.33 28.85
CA GLU A 474 -14.87 -5.66 28.41
C GLU A 474 -15.76 -6.21 27.29
N TYR A 475 -17.07 -5.96 27.34
CA TYR A 475 -17.99 -6.34 26.25
C TYR A 475 -17.68 -5.57 24.96
N ILE A 476 -17.34 -4.29 25.06
CA ILE A 476 -16.89 -3.48 23.91
C ILE A 476 -15.55 -3.96 23.36
N GLN A 477 -14.65 -4.44 24.21
CA GLN A 477 -13.41 -5.08 23.75
C GLN A 477 -13.70 -6.30 22.89
N ARG A 478 -14.60 -7.19 23.34
CA ARG A 478 -15.04 -8.36 22.57
C ARG A 478 -15.73 -7.94 21.26
N MET A 479 -16.58 -6.91 21.29
CA MET A 479 -17.19 -6.34 20.08
C MET A 479 -16.13 -5.90 19.06
N PHE A 480 -15.11 -5.13 19.51
CA PHE A 480 -14.00 -4.73 18.65
C PHE A 480 -13.31 -5.96 18.05
N GLY A 481 -13.06 -6.98 18.88
CA GLY A 481 -12.51 -8.25 18.47
C GLY A 481 -13.31 -8.97 17.38
N MET A 482 -14.63 -9.05 17.54
CA MET A 482 -15.53 -9.65 16.54
C MET A 482 -15.48 -8.89 15.21
N CYS A 483 -15.36 -7.56 15.25
CA CYS A 483 -15.20 -6.75 14.03
C CYS A 483 -13.84 -6.95 13.34
N LEU A 484 -12.81 -7.44 14.04
CA LEU A 484 -11.50 -7.76 13.47
C LEU A 484 -11.48 -9.11 12.72
N ILE A 485 -12.34 -10.04 13.12
CA ILE A 485 -12.44 -11.38 12.54
C ILE A 485 -13.20 -11.30 11.21
N GLY A 486 -12.68 -11.97 10.17
CA GLY A 486 -13.26 -11.98 8.82
C GLY A 486 -14.48 -12.89 8.64
N ASN A 487 -15.30 -13.02 9.68
CA ASN A 487 -16.58 -13.73 9.65
C ASN A 487 -17.51 -13.17 10.73
N ASN A 488 -18.76 -13.62 10.74
CA ASN A 488 -19.72 -13.30 11.80
C ASN A 488 -20.27 -14.58 12.45
N ALA A 489 -19.37 -15.44 12.94
CA ALA A 489 -19.74 -16.74 13.54
C ALA A 489 -20.68 -16.61 14.75
N HIS A 490 -20.58 -15.50 15.48
CA HIS A 490 -21.48 -15.18 16.61
C HIS A 490 -22.87 -14.72 16.17
N GLN A 491 -23.06 -14.47 14.87
CA GLN A 491 -24.29 -13.95 14.27
C GLN A 491 -24.79 -12.67 14.95
N VAL A 492 -23.92 -11.70 15.20
CA VAL A 492 -24.27 -10.47 15.92
C VAL A 492 -24.33 -9.25 15.01
N ALA A 493 -25.18 -8.30 15.37
CA ALA A 493 -25.14 -6.91 14.92
C ALA A 493 -25.26 -6.00 16.13
N PHE A 494 -24.42 -4.98 16.18
CA PHE A 494 -24.38 -4.04 17.30
C PHE A 494 -25.10 -2.75 16.95
N PHE A 495 -25.93 -2.25 17.86
CA PHE A 495 -26.58 -0.95 17.74
C PHE A 495 -26.18 -0.05 18.91
N LEU A 496 -25.31 0.92 18.63
CA LEU A 496 -24.93 1.95 19.59
C LEU A 496 -26.08 2.96 19.70
N TYR A 497 -26.77 2.96 20.83
CA TYR A 497 -27.98 3.75 21.05
C TYR A 497 -27.79 4.73 22.21
N GLY A 498 -28.23 5.97 22.02
CA GLY A 498 -28.20 6.98 23.08
C GLY A 498 -28.34 8.39 22.53
N PRO A 499 -28.30 9.42 23.37
CA PRO A 499 -28.50 10.79 22.91
C PRO A 499 -27.31 11.34 22.12
N GLY A 500 -27.48 12.51 21.50
CA GLY A 500 -26.38 13.21 20.85
C GLY A 500 -25.21 13.47 21.81
N ARG A 501 -23.98 13.47 21.27
CA ARG A 501 -22.73 13.75 22.02
C ARG A 501 -22.35 12.71 23.07
N SER A 502 -22.77 11.46 22.86
CA SER A 502 -22.42 10.32 23.73
C SER A 502 -21.18 9.52 23.33
N GLY A 503 -20.42 9.99 22.33
CA GLY A 503 -19.20 9.30 21.88
C GLY A 503 -19.39 8.18 20.86
N LYS A 504 -20.64 7.83 20.48
CA LYS A 504 -20.95 6.83 19.44
C LYS A 504 -20.09 6.97 18.18
N THR A 505 -20.08 8.18 17.61
CA THR A 505 -19.32 8.47 16.39
C THR A 505 -17.80 8.41 16.62
N THR A 506 -17.32 8.75 17.82
CA THR A 506 -15.90 8.62 18.17
C THR A 506 -15.50 7.14 18.20
N LEU A 507 -16.29 6.30 18.87
CA LEU A 507 -16.06 4.86 18.99
C LEU A 507 -16.06 4.17 17.62
N THR A 508 -17.06 4.45 16.76
CA THR A 508 -17.13 3.86 15.42
C THR A 508 -16.01 4.36 14.49
N ARG A 509 -15.58 5.62 14.62
CA ARG A 509 -14.45 6.15 13.85
C ARG A 509 -13.13 5.55 14.24
N VAL A 510 -12.85 5.37 15.54
CA VAL A 510 -11.65 4.66 16.01
C VAL A 510 -11.64 3.24 15.45
N LEU A 511 -12.75 2.50 15.63
CA LEU A 511 -12.87 1.14 15.09
C LEU A 511 -12.64 1.08 13.57
N SER A 512 -13.26 1.98 12.80
CA SER A 512 -13.07 2.03 11.34
C SER A 512 -11.63 2.36 10.95
N ARG A 513 -10.95 3.24 11.70
CA ARG A 513 -9.54 3.61 11.46
C ARG A 513 -8.59 2.46 11.80
N LEU A 514 -8.87 1.67 12.83
CA LEU A 514 -8.09 0.46 13.14
C LEU A 514 -8.17 -0.54 12.00
N LEU A 515 -9.37 -0.77 11.47
CA LEU A 515 -9.63 -1.76 10.43
C LEU A 515 -9.18 -1.32 9.02
N GLY A 516 -8.97 -0.03 8.76
CA GLY A 516 -8.48 0.44 7.47
C GLY A 516 -9.31 -0.09 6.30
N ASP A 517 -8.69 -0.80 5.37
CA ASP A 517 -9.36 -1.34 4.19
C ASP A 517 -10.33 -2.49 4.49
N TYR A 518 -10.37 -3.00 5.72
CA TYR A 518 -11.38 -3.97 6.16
C TYR A 518 -12.71 -3.30 6.56
N ALA A 519 -12.75 -1.98 6.75
CA ALA A 519 -13.96 -1.28 7.13
C ALA A 519 -14.62 -0.58 5.93
N THR A 520 -15.96 -0.63 5.88
CA THR A 520 -16.77 0.17 4.95
C THR A 520 -17.98 0.75 5.66
N SER A 521 -18.66 1.69 5.01
CA SER A 521 -19.93 2.24 5.48
C SER A 521 -21.04 2.00 4.47
N ALA A 522 -22.28 1.94 4.98
CA ALA A 522 -23.48 1.78 4.18
C ALA A 522 -24.67 2.51 4.83
N ASP A 523 -25.69 2.80 4.02
CA ASP A 523 -26.97 3.31 4.53
C ASP A 523 -27.88 2.14 4.95
N LEU A 524 -28.75 2.38 5.93
CA LEU A 524 -29.72 1.38 6.40
C LEU A 524 -30.72 0.94 5.31
N SER A 525 -30.93 1.72 4.26
CA SER A 525 -31.76 1.35 3.11
C SER A 525 -31.30 0.08 2.41
N VAL A 526 -30.02 -0.29 2.52
CA VAL A 526 -29.46 -1.53 1.97
C VAL A 526 -30.17 -2.78 2.55
N PHE A 527 -30.69 -2.71 3.78
CA PHE A 527 -31.52 -3.79 4.35
C PHE A 527 -32.88 -3.92 3.67
N ASN A 528 -33.34 -2.94 2.89
CA ASN A 528 -34.65 -2.94 2.25
C ASN A 528 -34.58 -3.12 0.73
N GLU A 529 -33.38 -3.21 0.15
CA GLU A 529 -33.22 -3.43 -1.29
C GLU A 529 -33.70 -4.83 -1.68
N SER A 530 -34.53 -4.90 -2.73
CA SER A 530 -35.00 -6.15 -3.32
C SER A 530 -33.91 -6.76 -4.21
N SER A 531 -33.80 -8.09 -4.20
CA SER A 531 -32.82 -8.88 -4.98
C SER A 531 -32.98 -8.80 -6.52
N SER A 532 -33.90 -7.98 -7.04
CA SER A 532 -34.33 -7.96 -8.44
C SER A 532 -33.71 -6.84 -9.30
N GLY A 533 -32.72 -6.09 -8.80
CA GLY A 533 -32.04 -5.02 -9.53
C GLY A 533 -30.58 -4.81 -9.10
N HIS A 534 -29.78 -4.10 -9.91
CA HIS A 534 -28.37 -3.80 -9.60
C HIS A 534 -28.24 -3.19 -8.21
N ASN A 535 -27.48 -3.86 -7.34
CA ASN A 535 -27.33 -3.54 -5.92
C ASN A 535 -25.85 -3.28 -5.61
N GLU A 536 -25.29 -2.28 -6.29
CA GLU A 536 -23.91 -1.83 -6.10
C GLU A 536 -23.57 -1.50 -4.64
N PRO A 537 -24.46 -0.89 -3.82
CA PRO A 537 -24.21 -0.73 -2.39
C PRO A 537 -23.93 -2.05 -1.66
N LEU A 538 -24.64 -3.13 -2.01
CA LEU A 538 -24.41 -4.47 -1.45
C LEU A 538 -23.08 -5.06 -1.93
N ALA A 539 -22.75 -4.87 -3.21
CA ALA A 539 -21.50 -5.37 -3.78
C ALA A 539 -20.25 -4.81 -3.07
N ARG A 540 -20.32 -3.56 -2.59
CA ARG A 540 -19.22 -2.91 -1.86
C ARG A 540 -18.96 -3.51 -0.46
N LEU A 541 -19.89 -4.30 0.08
CA LEU A 541 -19.72 -4.95 1.38
C LEU A 541 -18.85 -6.21 1.31
N ALA A 542 -18.65 -6.76 0.11
CA ALA A 542 -17.90 -8.00 -0.09
C ALA A 542 -16.44 -7.88 0.40
N GLY A 543 -16.04 -8.80 1.30
CA GLY A 543 -14.71 -8.86 1.90
C GLY A 543 -14.45 -7.83 3.01
N ALA A 544 -15.41 -6.95 3.36
CA ALA A 544 -15.30 -6.12 4.55
C ALA A 544 -15.43 -7.00 5.82
N ARG A 545 -14.79 -6.57 6.93
CA ARG A 545 -14.93 -7.15 8.28
C ARG A 545 -15.77 -6.28 9.21
N LEU A 546 -15.90 -5.01 8.88
CA LEU A 546 -16.79 -4.06 9.54
C LEU A 546 -17.63 -3.33 8.51
N VAL A 547 -18.94 -3.32 8.73
CA VAL A 547 -19.86 -2.42 8.02
C VAL A 547 -20.52 -1.50 9.02
N VAL A 548 -20.21 -0.21 8.92
CA VAL A 548 -20.83 0.83 9.74
C VAL A 548 -22.06 1.38 9.04
N PHE A 549 -23.21 1.27 9.70
CA PHE A 549 -24.47 1.84 9.24
C PHE A 549 -24.75 3.13 10.00
N SER A 550 -24.65 4.27 9.30
CA SER A 550 -24.88 5.60 9.86
C SER A 550 -26.30 6.10 9.63
N GLU A 551 -26.75 7.03 10.47
CA GLU A 551 -28.02 7.76 10.34
C GLU A 551 -29.31 6.94 10.53
N THR A 552 -29.53 6.43 11.73
CA THR A 552 -30.87 5.96 12.10
C THR A 552 -31.85 7.12 12.18
N ARG A 553 -32.93 7.08 11.41
CA ARG A 553 -34.04 8.05 11.49
C ARG A 553 -35.25 7.42 12.16
N GLN A 554 -36.02 8.22 12.88
CA GLN A 554 -37.29 7.77 13.45
C GLN A 554 -38.21 7.28 12.32
N GLY A 555 -38.78 6.10 12.48
CA GLY A 555 -39.66 5.47 11.48
C GLY A 555 -38.94 4.75 10.33
N GLN A 556 -37.60 4.75 10.28
CA GLN A 556 -36.85 3.94 9.33
C GLN A 556 -37.04 2.45 9.65
N ARG A 557 -37.34 1.64 8.64
CA ARG A 557 -37.62 0.20 8.81
C ARG A 557 -36.44 -0.64 8.35
N ILE A 558 -36.22 -1.78 9.01
CA ILE A 558 -35.26 -2.81 8.60
C ILE A 558 -36.04 -4.07 8.24
N ASN A 559 -35.73 -4.67 7.09
CA ASN A 559 -36.28 -5.98 6.73
C ASN A 559 -35.60 -7.08 7.55
N GLU A 560 -36.39 -7.78 8.36
CA GLU A 560 -35.94 -8.87 9.24
C GLU A 560 -35.25 -10.02 8.47
N ALA A 561 -35.74 -10.38 7.28
CA ALA A 561 -35.11 -11.43 6.47
C ALA A 561 -33.73 -11.00 5.93
N GLN A 562 -33.60 -9.77 5.43
CA GLN A 562 -32.29 -9.24 5.01
C GLN A 562 -31.35 -9.06 6.18
N PHE A 563 -31.84 -8.58 7.33
CA PHE A 563 -31.05 -8.45 8.55
C PHE A 563 -30.42 -9.79 8.94
N LYS A 564 -31.20 -10.89 8.91
CA LYS A 564 -30.70 -12.24 9.19
C LYS A 564 -29.66 -12.73 8.20
N LYS A 565 -29.78 -12.35 6.92
CA LYS A 565 -28.75 -12.67 5.91
C LYS A 565 -27.45 -11.93 6.19
N PHE A 566 -27.51 -10.65 6.52
CA PHE A 566 -26.33 -9.81 6.78
C PHE A 566 -25.60 -10.18 8.09
N THR A 567 -26.33 -10.78 9.02
CA THR A 567 -25.84 -11.25 10.32
C THR A 567 -25.68 -12.76 10.38
N GLY A 568 -25.88 -13.45 9.26
CA GLY A 568 -25.88 -14.90 9.18
C GLY A 568 -24.79 -15.43 8.27
N GLU A 569 -24.92 -16.72 7.96
CA GLU A 569 -24.03 -17.47 7.08
C GLU A 569 -24.67 -17.71 5.70
N ASP A 570 -25.72 -16.94 5.38
CA ASP A 570 -26.41 -17.03 4.09
C ASP A 570 -25.64 -16.26 3.02
N THR A 571 -25.57 -16.83 1.83
CA THR A 571 -24.96 -16.17 0.67
C THR A 571 -25.77 -14.95 0.23
N LEU A 572 -25.06 -13.85 -0.01
CA LEU A 572 -25.60 -12.64 -0.61
C LEU A 572 -25.24 -12.58 -2.10
N THR A 573 -26.23 -12.29 -2.93
CA THR A 573 -26.04 -12.06 -4.38
C THR A 573 -25.97 -10.57 -4.66
N ALA A 574 -24.89 -10.13 -5.30
CA ALA A 574 -24.68 -8.73 -5.64
C ALA A 574 -24.13 -8.51 -7.06
N SER A 575 -24.30 -7.31 -7.61
CA SER A 575 -23.65 -6.90 -8.86
C SER A 575 -23.17 -5.46 -8.80
N TYR A 576 -22.00 -5.21 -9.39
CA TYR A 576 -21.60 -3.85 -9.76
C TYR A 576 -22.35 -3.42 -11.02
N LYS A 577 -22.52 -2.10 -11.19
CA LYS A 577 -23.15 -1.54 -12.39
C LYS A 577 -22.44 -2.03 -13.65
N ASN A 578 -23.21 -2.55 -14.61
CA ASN A 578 -22.74 -3.13 -15.87
C ASN A 578 -21.77 -4.33 -15.73
N LYS A 579 -21.79 -5.05 -14.60
CA LYS A 579 -21.02 -6.28 -14.40
C LYS A 579 -21.93 -7.47 -14.09
N SER A 580 -21.40 -8.67 -14.27
CA SER A 580 -22.08 -9.92 -13.88
C SER A 580 -22.35 -9.95 -12.38
N TRP A 581 -23.40 -10.68 -12.01
CA TRP A 581 -23.69 -11.01 -10.62
C TRP A 581 -22.58 -11.89 -10.03
N PHE A 582 -22.35 -11.72 -8.73
CA PHE A 582 -21.49 -12.58 -7.94
C PHE A 582 -22.13 -12.83 -6.58
N GLU A 583 -21.63 -13.86 -5.92
CA GLU A 583 -22.11 -14.32 -4.62
C GLU A 583 -20.99 -14.23 -3.59
N PHE A 584 -21.32 -13.85 -2.36
CA PHE A 584 -20.37 -13.82 -1.25
C PHE A 584 -21.06 -14.09 0.08
N LEU A 585 -20.29 -14.62 1.04
CA LEU A 585 -20.71 -14.72 2.44
C LEU A 585 -20.33 -13.44 3.18
N PRO A 586 -21.18 -12.91 4.08
CA PRO A 586 -20.82 -11.79 4.93
C PRO A 586 -19.60 -12.11 5.80
N ALA A 587 -18.47 -11.48 5.49
CA ALA A 587 -17.27 -11.53 6.32
C ALA A 587 -17.29 -10.48 7.45
N PHE A 588 -18.34 -9.66 7.52
CA PHE A 588 -18.42 -8.49 8.39
C PHE A 588 -19.34 -8.64 9.59
N THR A 589 -19.00 -7.89 10.64
CA THR A 589 -19.90 -7.58 11.74
C THR A 589 -20.60 -6.22 11.49
N PRO A 590 -21.95 -6.17 11.43
CA PRO A 590 -22.69 -4.92 11.32
C PRO A 590 -22.63 -4.07 12.60
N VAL A 591 -22.34 -2.77 12.44
CA VAL A 591 -22.40 -1.80 13.54
C VAL A 591 -23.25 -0.60 13.14
N MET A 592 -24.43 -0.47 13.75
CA MET A 592 -25.33 0.66 13.61
C MET A 592 -25.10 1.66 14.74
N PHE A 593 -25.34 2.95 14.49
CA PHE A 593 -25.37 3.93 15.57
C PHE A 593 -26.38 5.05 15.31
N GLY A 594 -27.00 5.53 16.40
CA GLY A 594 -27.84 6.71 16.32
C GLY A 594 -28.68 6.97 17.57
N ASN A 595 -29.63 7.88 17.43
CA ASN A 595 -30.44 8.38 18.54
C ASN A 595 -31.91 7.93 18.45
N ALA A 596 -32.31 7.33 17.34
CA ALA A 596 -33.65 6.81 17.11
C ALA A 596 -33.53 5.33 16.74
N GLN A 597 -34.33 4.47 17.36
CA GLN A 597 -34.27 3.05 17.04
C GLN A 597 -35.03 2.79 15.72
N PRO A 598 -34.43 2.09 14.74
CA PRO A 598 -35.17 1.70 13.55
C PRO A 598 -36.26 0.68 13.91
N SER A 599 -37.33 0.60 13.13
CA SER A 599 -38.38 -0.42 13.34
C SER A 599 -37.98 -1.74 12.67
N ILE A 600 -38.04 -2.84 13.41
CA ILE A 600 -37.76 -4.20 12.93
C ILE A 600 -38.70 -5.18 13.65
N ALA A 601 -39.22 -6.18 12.93
CA ALA A 601 -40.01 -7.23 13.56
C ALA A 601 -39.09 -8.10 14.44
N PHE A 602 -39.40 -8.18 15.73
CA PHE A 602 -38.64 -8.99 16.68
C PHE A 602 -39.17 -10.41 16.74
N ASP A 603 -38.51 -11.32 16.02
CA ASP A 603 -38.62 -12.75 16.26
C ASP A 603 -37.39 -13.28 17.02
N SER A 604 -37.39 -14.56 17.38
CA SER A 604 -36.25 -15.19 18.08
C SER A 604 -34.93 -15.08 17.30
N GLY A 605 -35.01 -15.00 15.97
CA GLY A 605 -33.87 -14.82 15.10
C GLY A 605 -33.30 -13.40 15.12
N VAL A 606 -34.12 -12.36 15.23
CA VAL A 606 -33.64 -10.97 15.38
C VAL A 606 -33.14 -10.74 16.81
N GLU A 607 -33.88 -11.21 17.80
CA GLU A 607 -33.59 -11.02 19.24
C GLU A 607 -32.20 -11.54 19.62
N ARG A 608 -31.81 -12.73 19.14
CA ARG A 608 -30.49 -13.30 19.44
C ARG A 608 -29.33 -12.53 18.81
N ARG A 609 -29.57 -11.87 17.68
CA ARG A 609 -28.54 -11.25 16.82
C ARG A 609 -28.37 -9.75 17.09
N MET A 610 -29.46 -9.04 17.40
CA MET A 610 -29.43 -7.60 17.66
C MET A 610 -28.93 -7.31 19.08
N LYS A 611 -27.81 -6.59 19.20
CA LYS A 611 -27.19 -6.20 20.46
C LYS A 611 -27.26 -4.68 20.65
N VAL A 612 -28.18 -4.21 21.49
CA VAL A 612 -28.34 -2.77 21.76
C VAL A 612 -27.37 -2.34 22.86
N ILE A 613 -26.43 -1.47 22.52
CA ILE A 613 -25.42 -0.94 23.44
C ILE A 613 -25.85 0.46 23.88
N PRO A 614 -26.31 0.65 25.13
CA PRO A 614 -26.69 1.96 25.63
C PRO A 614 -25.46 2.83 25.92
N MET A 615 -25.37 3.99 25.27
CA MET A 615 -24.34 5.02 25.51
C MET A 615 -25.00 6.28 26.06
N ARG A 616 -25.08 6.35 27.40
CA ARG A 616 -25.84 7.39 28.14
C ARG A 616 -25.02 8.63 28.50
N ALA A 617 -23.69 8.54 28.45
CA ALA A 617 -22.82 9.68 28.74
C ALA A 617 -23.08 10.84 27.76
N GLN A 618 -22.89 12.08 28.21
CA GLN A 618 -22.98 13.27 27.36
C GLN A 618 -21.93 14.29 27.77
N ILE A 619 -21.26 14.88 26.80
CA ILE A 619 -20.42 16.06 27.02
C ILE A 619 -21.18 17.36 26.78
N SER A 620 -20.81 18.40 27.52
CA SER A 620 -21.20 19.78 27.22
C SER A 620 -20.46 20.30 25.98
N ASP A 621 -21.01 21.31 25.30
CA ASP A 621 -20.43 21.84 24.05
C ASP A 621 -18.98 22.31 24.19
N GLY A 622 -18.64 22.94 25.33
CA GLY A 622 -17.29 23.45 25.59
C GLY A 622 -16.23 22.37 25.85
N GLN A 623 -16.62 21.11 26.05
CA GLN A 623 -15.71 19.99 26.33
C GLN A 623 -15.39 19.15 25.08
N LYS A 624 -15.93 19.53 23.92
CA LYS A 624 -15.72 18.77 22.68
C LYS A 624 -14.30 18.96 22.15
N ASN A 625 -13.52 17.88 22.17
CA ASN A 625 -12.26 17.82 21.44
C ASN A 625 -12.50 17.25 20.03
N PRO A 626 -12.44 18.08 18.96
CA PRO A 626 -12.67 17.60 17.59
C PRO A 626 -11.55 16.71 17.05
N LYS A 627 -10.36 16.74 17.67
CA LYS A 627 -9.16 16.00 17.25
C LYS A 627 -8.94 14.72 18.07
N LEU A 628 -9.91 14.32 18.90
CA LEU A 628 -9.72 13.21 19.85
C LEU A 628 -9.39 11.90 19.15
N VAL A 629 -10.06 11.61 18.03
CA VAL A 629 -9.81 10.38 17.24
C VAL A 629 -8.41 10.43 16.63
N GLU A 630 -8.02 11.55 16.05
CA GLU A 630 -6.70 11.74 15.45
C GLU A 630 -5.59 11.60 16.50
N GLN A 631 -5.79 12.15 17.69
CA GLN A 631 -4.85 12.02 18.81
C GLN A 631 -4.73 10.57 19.29
N MET A 632 -5.86 9.86 19.47
CA MET A 632 -5.85 8.45 19.84
C MET A 632 -5.13 7.60 18.79
N MET A 633 -5.45 7.79 17.51
CA MET A 633 -4.82 7.01 16.44
C MET A 633 -3.33 7.29 16.30
N LEU A 634 -2.90 8.55 16.46
CA LEU A 634 -1.50 8.94 16.36
C LEU A 634 -0.66 8.46 17.56
N ASN A 635 -1.20 8.59 18.77
CA ASN A 635 -0.43 8.34 20.00
C ASN A 635 -0.60 6.91 20.53
N GLU A 636 -1.75 6.28 20.28
CA GLU A 636 -2.14 5.00 20.89
C GLU A 636 -2.62 3.97 19.88
N GLY A 637 -2.60 4.24 18.57
CA GLY A 637 -3.09 3.33 17.53
C GLY A 637 -2.62 1.88 17.70
N PRO A 638 -1.30 1.62 17.86
CA PRO A 638 -0.79 0.27 18.07
C PRO A 638 -1.27 -0.41 19.37
N ALA A 639 -1.43 0.37 20.44
CA ALA A 639 -1.95 -0.12 21.71
C ALA A 639 -3.46 -0.41 21.66
N ILE A 640 -4.23 0.41 20.95
CA ILE A 640 -5.67 0.18 20.74
C ILE A 640 -5.86 -1.05 19.84
N MET A 641 -5.02 -1.23 18.82
CA MET A 641 -5.00 -2.47 18.03
C MET A 641 -4.72 -3.68 18.92
N ALA A 642 -3.72 -3.59 19.82
CA ALA A 642 -3.45 -4.67 20.76
C ALA A 642 -4.61 -4.99 21.69
N TRP A 643 -5.26 -3.96 22.23
CA TRP A 643 -6.46 -4.09 23.03
C TRP A 643 -7.61 -4.76 22.24
N ALA A 644 -7.80 -4.42 20.97
CA ALA A 644 -8.82 -5.03 20.11
C ALA A 644 -8.49 -6.49 19.73
N VAL A 645 -7.21 -6.81 19.48
CA VAL A 645 -6.75 -8.18 19.21
C VAL A 645 -6.99 -9.09 20.42
N GLU A 646 -6.78 -8.60 21.64
CA GLU A 646 -7.12 -9.37 22.84
C GLU A 646 -8.64 -9.65 22.91
N GLY A 647 -9.46 -8.66 22.52
CA GLY A 647 -10.89 -8.88 22.33
C GLY A 647 -11.22 -9.96 21.30
N ALA A 648 -10.46 -10.04 20.20
CA ALA A 648 -10.63 -11.06 19.17
C ALA A 648 -10.23 -12.44 19.69
N ARG A 649 -9.16 -12.51 20.48
CA ARG A 649 -8.69 -13.75 21.13
C ARG A 649 -9.76 -14.32 22.06
N LEU A 650 -10.37 -13.46 22.88
CA LEU A 650 -11.49 -13.83 23.76
C LEU A 650 -12.70 -14.30 22.95
N ALA A 651 -13.11 -13.53 21.94
CA ALA A 651 -14.25 -13.88 21.08
C ALA A 651 -14.01 -15.16 20.24
N ALA A 652 -12.76 -15.50 19.93
CA ALA A 652 -12.40 -16.71 19.21
C ALA A 652 -12.39 -17.96 20.11
N ALA A 653 -12.11 -17.79 21.40
CA ALA A 653 -12.08 -18.87 22.38
C ALA A 653 -13.47 -19.23 22.91
N GLU A 654 -14.39 -18.26 22.95
CA GLU A 654 -15.74 -18.43 23.46
C GLU A 654 -16.71 -18.79 22.32
N SER A 655 -17.52 -19.83 22.50
CA SER A 655 -18.62 -20.16 21.57
C SER A 655 -19.84 -19.25 21.75
N PHE A 656 -19.91 -18.52 22.87
CA PHE A 656 -21.00 -17.64 23.23
C PHE A 656 -20.47 -16.53 24.14
N VAL A 657 -20.74 -15.28 23.75
CA VAL A 657 -20.44 -14.11 24.59
C VAL A 657 -21.74 -13.65 25.26
N PRO A 658 -21.86 -13.74 26.59
CA PRO A 658 -23.06 -13.30 27.29
C PRO A 658 -23.22 -11.78 27.20
N ASP A 659 -24.46 -11.33 27.04
CA ASP A 659 -24.80 -9.91 27.07
C ASP A 659 -24.73 -9.40 28.52
N PRO A 660 -24.06 -8.26 28.78
CA PRO A 660 -24.16 -7.58 30.07
C PRO A 660 -25.61 -7.23 30.40
N PRO A 661 -25.98 -7.09 31.68
CA PRO A 661 -27.36 -6.77 32.07
C PRO A 661 -27.94 -5.54 31.36
N GLN A 662 -27.10 -4.52 31.12
CA GLN A 662 -27.52 -3.31 30.40
C GLN A 662 -27.88 -3.57 28.94
N VAL A 663 -27.13 -4.42 28.24
CA VAL A 663 -27.39 -4.80 26.85
C VAL A 663 -28.63 -5.68 26.77
N ALA A 664 -28.72 -6.69 27.63
CA ALA A 664 -29.88 -7.58 27.69
C ALA A 664 -31.18 -6.81 27.97
N GLN A 665 -31.13 -5.84 28.89
CA GLN A 665 -32.28 -4.98 29.19
C GLN A 665 -32.63 -4.07 28.02
N ALA A 666 -31.64 -3.45 27.37
CA ALA A 666 -31.88 -2.57 26.21
C ALA A 666 -32.48 -3.33 25.01
N VAL A 667 -32.08 -4.59 24.79
CA VAL A 667 -32.68 -5.46 23.77
C VAL A 667 -34.14 -5.79 24.11
N LYS A 668 -34.44 -6.11 25.38
CA LYS A 668 -35.82 -6.34 25.83
C LYS A 668 -36.70 -5.11 25.64
N GLU A 669 -36.19 -3.92 25.97
CA GLU A 669 -36.89 -2.65 25.76
C GLU A 669 -37.14 -2.38 24.28
N TYR A 670 -36.12 -2.56 23.43
CA TYR A 670 -36.26 -2.37 21.99
C TYR A 670 -37.26 -3.35 21.36
N LYS A 671 -37.27 -4.61 21.83
CA LYS A 671 -38.28 -5.62 21.44
C LYS A 671 -39.68 -5.16 21.80
N ARG A 672 -39.89 -4.70 23.04
CA ARG A 672 -41.19 -4.19 23.51
C ARG A 672 -41.66 -3.00 22.67
N GLU A 673 -40.78 -2.04 22.37
CA GLU A 673 -41.11 -0.87 21.54
C GLU A 673 -41.45 -1.22 20.07
N ASN A 674 -41.10 -2.44 19.62
CA ASN A 674 -41.43 -2.94 18.29
C ASN A 674 -42.60 -3.94 18.29
N ASP A 675 -43.17 -4.26 19.45
CA ASP A 675 -44.34 -5.14 19.55
C ASP A 675 -45.65 -4.39 19.29
N HIS A 676 -45.77 -3.83 18.07
CA HIS A 676 -46.95 -3.04 17.69
C HIS A 676 -48.25 -3.85 17.71
N ILE A 677 -48.18 -5.17 17.54
CA ILE A 677 -49.34 -6.05 17.71
C ILE A 677 -49.70 -6.22 19.18
N GLY A 678 -48.71 -6.34 20.06
CA GLY A 678 -48.88 -6.28 21.51
C GLY A 678 -49.58 -4.99 21.95
N ASP A 679 -49.12 -3.83 21.47
CA ASP A 679 -49.75 -2.52 21.77
C ASP A 679 -51.25 -2.51 21.39
N PHE A 680 -51.57 -2.94 20.16
CA PHE A 680 -52.96 -3.05 19.73
C PHE A 680 -53.76 -4.05 20.57
N ILE A 681 -53.15 -5.17 20.95
CA ILE A 681 -53.81 -6.18 21.79
C ILE A 681 -54.12 -5.61 23.16
N GLU A 682 -53.14 -5.00 23.83
CA GLU A 682 -53.27 -4.45 25.18
C GLU A 682 -54.32 -3.34 25.23
N GLU A 683 -54.35 -2.47 24.22
CA GLU A 683 -55.28 -1.34 24.16
C GLU A 683 -56.68 -1.73 23.66
N CYS A 684 -56.79 -2.67 22.72
CA CYS A 684 -58.03 -2.91 21.98
C CYS A 684 -58.68 -4.28 22.20
N LEU A 685 -58.00 -5.25 22.81
CA LEU A 685 -58.46 -6.64 22.89
C LEU A 685 -58.36 -7.19 24.31
N VAL A 686 -59.26 -8.13 24.63
CA VAL A 686 -59.22 -8.90 25.87
C VAL A 686 -59.35 -10.38 25.51
N PHE A 687 -58.38 -11.19 25.96
CA PHE A 687 -58.41 -12.63 25.80
C PHE A 687 -59.23 -13.26 26.92
N THR A 688 -60.33 -13.93 26.57
CA THR A 688 -61.27 -14.48 27.54
C THR A 688 -61.88 -15.76 26.99
N GLU A 689 -61.87 -16.81 27.80
CA GLU A 689 -62.42 -18.11 27.42
C GLU A 689 -63.91 -18.00 27.07
N GLY A 690 -64.31 -18.60 25.95
CA GLY A 690 -65.70 -18.56 25.46
C GLY A 690 -66.11 -17.26 24.75
N ALA A 691 -65.35 -16.17 24.85
CA ALA A 691 -65.64 -14.94 24.12
C ALA A 691 -65.55 -15.16 22.60
N THR A 692 -66.40 -14.47 21.84
CA THR A 692 -66.35 -14.52 20.37
C THR A 692 -66.51 -13.14 19.76
N VAL A 693 -65.73 -12.87 18.71
CA VAL A 693 -65.77 -11.60 17.98
C VAL A 693 -65.64 -11.84 16.48
N ALA A 694 -66.34 -11.06 15.67
CA ALA A 694 -66.22 -11.15 14.21
C ALA A 694 -64.88 -10.54 13.76
N SER A 695 -64.22 -11.18 12.80
CA SER A 695 -62.97 -10.64 12.23
C SER A 695 -63.14 -9.26 11.61
N ASP A 696 -64.34 -8.91 11.10
CA ASP A 696 -64.65 -7.56 10.60
C ASP A 696 -64.62 -6.52 11.72
N VAL A 697 -65.10 -6.89 12.91
CA VAL A 697 -65.15 -5.99 14.07
C VAL A 697 -63.74 -5.72 14.59
N ILE A 698 -62.88 -6.73 14.64
CA ILE A 698 -61.45 -6.54 14.96
C ILE A 698 -60.79 -5.63 13.92
N TRP A 699 -61.05 -5.84 12.62
CA TRP A 699 -60.48 -5.00 11.56
C TRP A 699 -60.89 -3.54 11.71
N VAL A 700 -62.17 -3.28 11.95
CA VAL A 700 -62.68 -1.92 12.20
C VAL A 700 -61.98 -1.30 13.41
N ARG A 701 -61.88 -2.02 14.54
CA ARG A 701 -61.17 -1.52 15.74
C ARG A 701 -59.70 -1.26 15.45
N TYR A 702 -59.01 -2.13 14.72
CA TYR A 702 -57.63 -1.94 14.29
C TYR A 702 -57.46 -0.69 13.45
N THR A 703 -58.29 -0.49 12.42
CA THR A 703 -58.23 0.71 11.58
C THR A 703 -58.51 1.99 12.37
N ALA A 704 -59.43 1.96 13.33
CA ALA A 704 -59.70 3.08 14.22
C ALA A 704 -58.53 3.38 15.16
N TRP A 705 -57.89 2.34 15.72
CA TRP A 705 -56.69 2.47 16.55
C TRP A 705 -55.52 3.09 15.77
N VAL A 706 -55.29 2.63 14.53
CA VAL A 706 -54.29 3.24 13.63
C VAL A 706 -54.63 4.71 13.34
N GLN A 707 -55.90 5.05 13.08
CA GLN A 707 -56.33 6.44 12.89
C GLN A 707 -56.16 7.31 14.14
N ALA A 708 -56.23 6.71 15.33
CA ALA A 708 -56.01 7.37 16.61
C ALA A 708 -54.52 7.55 16.97
N GLY A 709 -53.60 7.10 16.11
CA GLY A 709 -52.15 7.25 16.30
C GLY A 709 -51.40 5.94 16.53
N GLY A 710 -52.09 4.80 16.57
CA GLY A 710 -51.46 3.48 16.62
C GLY A 710 -50.63 3.16 15.38
N VAL A 711 -49.60 2.31 15.52
CA VAL A 711 -48.68 1.97 14.43
C VAL A 711 -49.33 0.99 13.44
N ASP A 712 -49.47 1.37 12.16
CA ASP A 712 -49.93 0.46 11.11
C ASP A 712 -48.89 -0.64 10.81
N PHE A 713 -49.07 -1.80 11.45
CA PHE A 713 -48.22 -2.98 11.31
C PHE A 713 -48.71 -3.98 10.25
N VAL A 714 -49.96 -3.90 9.81
CA VAL A 714 -50.53 -4.73 8.72
C VAL A 714 -50.13 -4.19 7.33
N LYS A 715 -49.83 -2.88 7.23
CA LYS A 715 -49.52 -2.11 6.01
C LYS A 715 -50.71 -2.07 5.03
N LYS A 716 -50.73 -1.08 4.12
CA LYS A 716 -51.76 -0.81 3.08
C LYS A 716 -52.02 -1.99 2.09
N ALA A 717 -52.41 -3.14 2.59
CA ALA A 717 -53.09 -4.17 1.82
C ALA A 717 -54.54 -3.72 1.59
N ASP A 718 -55.18 -4.20 0.53
CA ASP A 718 -56.63 -4.04 0.40
C ASP A 718 -57.35 -4.61 1.65
N ASP A 719 -58.58 -4.14 1.93
CA ASP A 719 -59.30 -4.47 3.17
C ASP A 719 -59.40 -5.99 3.43
N ARG A 720 -59.40 -6.80 2.38
CA ARG A 720 -59.55 -8.26 2.48
C ARG A 720 -58.24 -8.97 2.83
N ALA A 721 -57.14 -8.60 2.18
CA ALA A 721 -55.82 -9.15 2.46
C ALA A 721 -55.30 -8.68 3.82
N GLY A 722 -55.48 -7.39 4.15
CA GLY A 722 -55.09 -6.82 5.45
C GLY A 722 -55.79 -7.49 6.61
N LYS A 723 -57.12 -7.64 6.53
CA LYS A 723 -57.91 -8.37 7.53
C LYS A 723 -57.47 -9.81 7.72
N SER A 724 -57.16 -10.51 6.62
CA SER A 724 -56.70 -11.91 6.70
C SER A 724 -55.32 -12.02 7.36
N LEU A 725 -54.44 -11.05 7.09
CA LEU A 725 -53.13 -10.94 7.71
C LEU A 725 -53.24 -10.65 9.21
N LEU A 726 -54.06 -9.67 9.61
CA LEU A 726 -54.30 -9.33 11.02
C LEU A 726 -54.76 -10.55 11.83
N VAL A 727 -55.72 -11.32 11.31
CA VAL A 727 -56.20 -12.55 11.97
C VAL A 727 -55.09 -13.60 12.11
N ARG A 728 -54.22 -13.74 11.10
CA ARG A 728 -53.07 -14.65 11.17
C ARG A 728 -52.04 -14.20 12.21
N MET A 729 -51.76 -12.90 12.28
CA MET A 729 -50.82 -12.33 13.25
C MET A 729 -51.35 -12.49 14.68
N LEU A 730 -52.63 -12.17 14.93
CA LEU A 730 -53.27 -12.37 16.24
C LEU A 730 -53.23 -13.82 16.69
N LYS A 731 -53.48 -14.76 15.78
CA LYS A 731 -53.35 -16.20 16.08
C LYS A 731 -51.94 -16.59 16.46
N THR A 732 -50.94 -16.12 15.71
CA THR A 732 -49.53 -16.43 15.96
C THR A 732 -49.12 -15.90 17.34
N TRP A 733 -49.39 -14.62 17.60
CA TRP A 733 -49.14 -13.99 18.89
C TRP A 733 -49.84 -14.72 20.05
N SER A 734 -51.09 -15.14 19.86
CA SER A 734 -51.87 -15.82 20.90
C SER A 734 -51.30 -17.19 21.29
N ILE A 735 -50.68 -17.90 20.34
CA ILE A 735 -50.02 -19.19 20.58
C ILE A 735 -48.71 -18.94 21.34
N GLU A 736 -47.93 -17.96 20.91
CA GLU A 736 -46.65 -17.59 21.54
C GLU A 736 -46.82 -17.10 22.99
N ASN A 737 -47.96 -16.49 23.32
CA ASN A 737 -48.27 -15.97 24.65
C ASN A 737 -49.18 -16.87 25.50
N GLY A 738 -49.46 -18.10 25.06
CA GLY A 738 -50.19 -19.09 25.86
C GLY A 738 -51.70 -18.88 25.99
N THR A 739 -52.31 -18.04 25.15
CA THR A 739 -53.75 -17.74 25.12
C THR A 739 -54.36 -18.03 23.74
N PRO A 740 -54.29 -19.27 23.24
CA PRO A 740 -54.57 -19.57 21.83
C PRO A 740 -56.03 -19.25 21.43
N ILE A 741 -56.19 -18.59 20.29
CA ILE A 741 -57.50 -18.27 19.71
C ILE A 741 -57.85 -19.15 18.52
N GLU A 742 -59.11 -19.57 18.44
CA GLU A 742 -59.62 -20.37 17.33
C GLU A 742 -60.33 -19.50 16.30
N THR A 743 -60.29 -19.88 15.02
CA THR A 743 -61.10 -19.23 13.97
C THR A 743 -62.13 -20.20 13.43
N PHE A 744 -63.37 -19.75 13.30
CA PHE A 744 -64.46 -20.54 12.73
C PHE A 744 -65.33 -19.66 11.81
N LYS A 745 -66.20 -20.29 11.00
CA LYS A 745 -67.19 -19.58 10.18
C LYS A 745 -68.58 -19.76 10.79
N SER A 746 -69.35 -18.67 10.88
CA SER A 746 -70.75 -18.66 11.31
C SER A 746 -71.48 -17.67 10.42
N SER A 747 -72.55 -18.11 9.74
CA SER A 747 -73.34 -17.29 8.80
C SER A 747 -72.50 -16.57 7.73
N ASN A 748 -71.55 -17.29 7.11
CA ASN A 748 -70.58 -16.75 6.14
C ASN A 748 -69.60 -15.69 6.67
N VAL A 749 -69.61 -15.38 7.97
CA VAL A 749 -68.67 -14.47 8.63
C VAL A 749 -67.58 -15.27 9.34
N ARG A 750 -66.31 -14.89 9.15
CA ARG A 750 -65.18 -15.45 9.91
C ARG A 750 -65.17 -14.83 11.31
N LYS A 751 -65.23 -15.65 12.35
CA LYS A 751 -65.19 -15.25 13.76
C LYS A 751 -63.97 -15.84 14.46
N LEU A 752 -63.52 -15.17 15.52
CA LEU A 752 -62.48 -15.63 16.43
C LEU A 752 -63.11 -15.99 17.77
N ARG A 753 -62.67 -17.08 18.40
CA ARG A 753 -63.05 -17.53 19.74
C ARG A 753 -61.86 -17.40 20.67
N GLY A 754 -62.11 -16.98 21.91
CA GLY A 754 -61.09 -16.75 22.94
C GLY A 754 -60.63 -15.29 23.04
N VAL A 755 -61.27 -14.38 22.30
CA VAL A 755 -60.92 -12.95 22.28
C VAL A 755 -62.17 -12.09 22.07
N ALA A 756 -62.19 -10.93 22.73
CA ALA A 756 -63.18 -9.86 22.62
C ALA A 756 -62.48 -8.50 22.39
N LEU A 757 -63.25 -7.46 22.07
CA LEU A 757 -62.76 -6.09 22.13
C LEU A 757 -62.65 -5.65 23.60
N SER A 758 -61.66 -4.81 23.92
CA SER A 758 -61.66 -4.04 25.17
C SER A 758 -62.82 -3.05 25.18
N GLU A 759 -63.40 -2.85 26.36
CA GLU A 759 -64.49 -1.89 26.58
C GLU A 759 -64.09 -0.45 26.24
#